data_AF-A0A7X4YT89-F1
#
_entry.id   AF-A0A7X4YT89-F1
#
_cell.length_a   1.000
_cell.length_b   1.000
_cell.length_c   1.000
_cell.angle_alpha   90.00
_cell.angle_beta   90.00
_cell.angle_gamma   90.00
#
_symmetry.space_group_name_H-M   'P 1'
#
loop_
_entity.id
_entity.type
_entity.pdbx_description
1 polymer ?
#
loop_
_entity_poly.entity_id
_entity_poly.type
_entity_poly.pdbx_seq_one_letter_code
_entity_poly.pdbx_strand_id
1 'polypeptide(L)'
;MLTDSPKAAEAAARKGAVSSAARRLTARLFAGRRLALVLGMLLLFSLTMSSLPTVYMDGAKQAAAPAEYGLGDGTVTYLEWLHGEAAGVPDAVMASGGIDVPAASYSSVSDQTLFRKQEDGSIAWGDGEGWIAYTVDIPADGLYNLGLTYDSDDELGQDINRGLLIDGQSPYSEADRLLLKRSFTQTAFPLEKDGHGNERSPDSTELKGWKSVLLADYTVSSDPLKFHLSAGKHEIRLTSKQAPLLLKGLNIAAPHAVPSYAEASASYPAPDMDGTWMKIYEAEQPALKSNPSIRALSNIGTLMSPETTGKTIYNNIGGEGFGDSGQWLEWSFEVPKDGRYEIGFRYLQLYVNNSYAYRDITIDGEPLFKELQSVGFPYDHNWQWDGLTLSDGSGKPLLFNLKAGKHTMRMTVTSSPTRLIYEGLLRNLNRIGELNQQIRRVTGIYDKSSSGADMNRTWDLEQYIPDIKPRLTEFANDLRQLADLQAANTMGQGETETSFRRAAENLLKLAADINQVPNRINWFESMANDLASWTYSLMSQKLSLDYFWVAEPGAKLPKVTPTFFDNVSSQFKRWVGSYTNDSNYRSKEEGALDVWVVNNRDTAELIQKTADDYFTSKTGIPVSVNIVNDPTQKFLLGNIAGDFPDVTLGLSEEMAGDFGMRGALVDLSKLPGYAEAAKAFQPAALRPFHYDGGDYALPETQAFSVLMYRTDILNQLGIKPPDTWDDVVNILPSLQQKGYDFYMQSLQFQSFMYQNGADLYTPDGLQSGLDSDAAYKGFKQWTDMFSLYQIPSNVPSFYTRFKMGQIPIGIADYSTYLSIANAAPELAGRWKILPIPGTKQADGTVARWYPGYMTTSVISEKSGKQDEAWKFLQWWTSAETQARFGNEVEAVLGSKYRWVTANWEAFKQLPWSREDLAVIGESRKWFKEMPIVPGYYMTSRMITDAEKQVVLAKQNPRESLEKAVADINRELERKQREFGLRDDSGKVLKKLDVPQITEPWKEAAP
;
A
#
# COMPACT_ATOMS: atom_id res chain seq x y z
N MET A 1 -27.48 -32.17 -34.36
CA MET A 1 -27.54 -33.60 -34.76
C MET A 1 -26.73 -34.37 -33.74
N LEU A 2 -27.44 -35.14 -32.92
CA LEU A 2 -26.95 -35.96 -31.83
C LEU A 2 -26.35 -37.29 -32.36
N THR A 3 -25.51 -37.89 -31.51
CA THR A 3 -25.15 -39.32 -31.38
C THR A 3 -24.30 -39.97 -32.48
N ASP A 4 -23.06 -40.37 -32.14
CA ASP A 4 -22.72 -41.80 -32.13
C ASP A 4 -21.42 -42.15 -31.36
N SER A 5 -21.45 -43.37 -30.80
CA SER A 5 -20.63 -43.98 -29.75
C SER A 5 -19.16 -44.34 -30.11
N PRO A 6 -18.21 -44.28 -29.15
CA PRO A 6 -16.83 -44.76 -29.33
C PRO A 6 -16.69 -46.23 -28.93
N LYS A 7 -16.98 -47.16 -29.85
CA LYS A 7 -16.64 -48.60 -29.66
C LYS A 7 -15.85 -49.23 -30.81
N ALA A 8 -15.43 -48.45 -31.81
CA ALA A 8 -14.63 -48.95 -32.92
C ALA A 8 -13.10 -48.71 -32.79
N ALA A 9 -12.66 -47.85 -31.86
CA ALA A 9 -11.24 -47.49 -31.74
C ALA A 9 -10.40 -48.48 -30.90
N GLU A 10 -11.04 -49.35 -30.12
CA GLU A 10 -10.34 -50.27 -29.21
C GLU A 10 -9.82 -51.55 -29.89
N ALA A 11 -10.24 -51.82 -31.13
CA ALA A 11 -9.86 -53.03 -31.87
C ALA A 11 -8.66 -52.87 -32.83
N ALA A 12 -8.18 -51.65 -33.08
CA ALA A 12 -7.11 -51.40 -34.08
C ALA A 12 -5.72 -51.10 -33.47
N ALA A 13 -5.59 -51.02 -32.14
CA ALA A 13 -4.30 -50.78 -31.46
C ALA A 13 -3.54 -52.07 -31.09
N ARG A 14 -3.81 -53.19 -31.79
CA ARG A 14 -3.02 -54.43 -31.72
C ARG A 14 -2.56 -54.82 -33.12
N LYS A 15 -1.53 -54.12 -33.62
CA LYS A 15 -0.47 -54.62 -34.52
C LYS A 15 0.33 -53.42 -35.04
N GLY A 16 1.56 -53.29 -34.54
CA GLY A 16 2.48 -52.26 -34.99
C GLY A 16 2.98 -52.53 -36.42
N ALA A 17 2.93 -51.50 -37.26
CA ALA A 17 3.89 -51.17 -38.33
C ALA A 17 3.28 -50.09 -39.24
N VAL A 18 3.47 -48.81 -38.90
CA VAL A 18 3.30 -47.72 -39.88
C VAL A 18 4.43 -46.71 -39.70
N SER A 19 5.09 -46.39 -40.82
CA SER A 19 6.38 -45.71 -40.92
C SER A 19 6.38 -44.26 -40.42
N SER A 20 7.58 -43.78 -40.08
CA SER A 20 7.86 -42.40 -39.61
C SER A 20 7.39 -41.30 -40.57
N ALA A 21 7.15 -41.63 -41.85
CA ALA A 21 6.61 -40.71 -42.85
C ALA A 21 5.13 -40.37 -42.61
N ALA A 22 4.31 -41.32 -42.14
CA ALA A 22 2.89 -41.08 -41.87
C ALA A 22 2.69 -40.18 -40.63
N ARG A 23 3.56 -40.31 -39.60
CA ARG A 23 3.56 -39.43 -38.41
C ARG A 23 3.98 -38.00 -38.75
N ARG A 24 4.92 -37.79 -39.67
CA ARG A 24 5.33 -36.44 -40.11
C ARG A 24 4.27 -35.75 -40.98
N LEU A 25 3.53 -36.51 -41.80
CA LEU A 25 2.44 -35.97 -42.61
C LEU A 25 1.20 -35.62 -41.77
N THR A 26 0.83 -36.48 -40.79
CA THR A 26 -0.26 -36.17 -39.86
C THR A 26 0.10 -35.04 -38.90
N ALA A 27 1.34 -34.93 -38.41
CA ALA A 27 1.76 -33.80 -37.59
C ALA A 27 1.70 -32.45 -38.35
N ARG A 28 2.06 -32.42 -39.64
CA ARG A 28 1.96 -31.20 -40.48
C ARG A 28 0.51 -30.83 -40.82
N LEU A 29 -0.36 -31.81 -41.07
CA LEU A 29 -1.80 -31.58 -41.31
C LEU A 29 -2.55 -31.16 -40.03
N PHE A 30 -2.15 -31.67 -38.85
CA PHE A 30 -2.69 -31.24 -37.56
C PHE A 30 -2.16 -29.87 -37.14
N ALA A 31 -0.92 -29.51 -37.47
CA ALA A 31 -0.38 -28.16 -37.25
C ALA A 31 -1.12 -27.11 -38.09
N GLY A 32 -1.37 -27.37 -39.37
CA GLY A 32 -2.13 -26.44 -40.24
C GLY A 32 -3.58 -26.24 -39.81
N ARG A 33 -4.26 -27.30 -39.36
CA ARG A 33 -5.63 -27.21 -38.83
C ARG A 33 -5.72 -26.54 -37.46
N ARG A 34 -4.74 -26.75 -36.56
CA ARG A 34 -4.65 -26.04 -35.28
C ARG A 34 -4.31 -24.56 -35.48
N LEU A 35 -3.44 -24.22 -36.44
CA LEU A 35 -3.13 -22.84 -36.79
C LEU A 35 -4.37 -22.10 -37.31
N ALA A 36 -5.16 -22.74 -38.18
CA ALA A 36 -6.41 -22.17 -38.69
C ALA A 36 -7.51 -22.04 -37.61
N LEU A 37 -7.57 -22.98 -36.65
CA LEU A 37 -8.52 -22.94 -35.54
C LEU A 37 -8.13 -21.89 -34.48
N VAL A 38 -6.83 -21.70 -34.24
CA VAL A 38 -6.30 -20.64 -33.36
C VAL A 38 -6.44 -19.26 -34.00
N LEU A 39 -6.17 -19.12 -35.30
CA LEU A 39 -6.47 -17.89 -36.07
C LEU A 39 -7.98 -17.59 -36.10
N GLY A 40 -8.82 -18.62 -36.22
CA GLY A 40 -10.27 -18.50 -36.15
C GLY A 40 -10.79 -18.11 -34.76
N MET A 41 -10.19 -18.61 -33.69
CA MET A 41 -10.53 -18.21 -32.31
C MET A 41 -10.03 -16.79 -31.99
N LEU A 42 -8.87 -16.37 -32.51
CA LEU A 42 -8.36 -15.00 -32.40
C LEU A 42 -9.27 -13.97 -33.11
N LEU A 43 -9.93 -14.36 -34.21
CA LEU A 43 -10.91 -13.55 -34.92
C LEU A 43 -12.28 -13.47 -34.22
N LEU A 44 -12.65 -14.48 -33.41
CA LEU A 44 -13.94 -14.54 -32.72
C LEU A 44 -13.96 -13.81 -31.37
N PHE A 45 -12.80 -13.56 -30.74
CA PHE A 45 -12.71 -12.81 -29.48
C PHE A 45 -12.66 -11.28 -29.66
N SER A 46 -12.60 -10.78 -30.90
CA SER A 46 -12.39 -9.34 -31.20
C SER A 46 -13.63 -8.58 -31.72
N LEU A 47 -14.82 -9.18 -31.65
CA LEU A 47 -16.07 -8.59 -32.16
C LEU A 47 -16.89 -7.92 -31.05
N THR A 48 -16.36 -6.86 -30.47
CA THR A 48 -17.14 -5.82 -29.79
C THR A 48 -16.40 -4.50 -29.97
N MET A 49 -16.76 -3.73 -30.99
CA MET A 49 -16.34 -2.33 -31.13
C MET A 49 -17.50 -1.51 -31.65
N SER A 50 -18.08 -0.73 -30.75
CA SER A 50 -18.85 0.46 -31.07
C SER A 50 -17.98 1.66 -30.72
N SER A 51 -17.56 2.42 -31.73
CA SER A 51 -16.96 3.74 -31.52
C SER A 51 -18.04 4.70 -31.06
N LEU A 52 -17.91 5.22 -29.84
CA LEU A 52 -18.69 6.35 -29.36
C LEU A 52 -17.83 7.61 -29.42
N PRO A 53 -18.43 8.79 -29.66
CA PRO A 53 -17.72 10.04 -29.74
C PRO A 53 -17.10 10.41 -28.39
N THR A 54 -15.85 10.83 -28.42
CA THR A 54 -15.14 11.48 -27.32
C THR A 54 -15.86 12.78 -26.99
N VAL A 55 -16.55 12.84 -25.85
CA VAL A 55 -17.12 14.08 -25.32
C VAL A 55 -16.06 14.69 -24.40
N TYR A 56 -15.37 15.71 -24.89
CA TYR A 56 -14.55 16.58 -24.04
C TYR A 56 -15.44 17.55 -23.27
N MET A 57 -14.99 17.95 -22.08
CA MET A 57 -15.67 18.96 -21.29
C MET A 57 -15.68 20.29 -22.04
N ASP A 58 -16.85 20.69 -22.51
CA ASP A 58 -17.22 22.11 -22.57
C ASP A 58 -16.79 22.74 -21.24
N GLY A 59 -16.04 23.85 -21.32
CA GLY A 59 -15.41 24.50 -20.18
C GLY A 59 -16.33 24.46 -18.96
N ALA A 60 -15.78 23.96 -17.85
CA ALA A 60 -16.46 23.73 -16.58
C ALA A 60 -17.81 24.44 -16.52
N LYS A 61 -18.92 23.69 -16.64
CA LYS A 61 -20.12 24.11 -15.92
C LYS A 61 -19.62 24.27 -14.50
N GLN A 62 -19.43 25.52 -14.06
CA GLN A 62 -19.11 25.83 -12.67
C GLN A 62 -20.22 25.19 -11.87
N ALA A 63 -19.95 24.00 -11.34
CA ALA A 63 -20.75 23.45 -10.28
C ALA A 63 -20.74 24.53 -9.19
N ALA A 64 -21.92 24.84 -8.66
CA ALA A 64 -22.02 25.82 -7.59
C ALA A 64 -21.02 25.43 -6.49
N ALA A 65 -20.33 26.41 -5.93
CA ALA A 65 -19.49 26.20 -4.76
C ALA A 65 -20.29 25.42 -3.70
N PRO A 66 -19.69 24.43 -3.03
CA PRO A 66 -20.41 23.65 -2.04
C PRO A 66 -20.96 24.57 -0.94
N ALA A 67 -22.08 24.18 -0.35
CA ALA A 67 -22.70 24.95 0.73
C ALA A 67 -21.77 25.07 1.97
N GLU A 68 -20.84 24.13 2.15
CA GLU A 68 -19.88 24.08 3.25
C GLU A 68 -18.50 23.58 2.81
N TYR A 69 -17.46 24.13 3.44
CA TYR A 69 -16.05 23.70 3.34
C TYR A 69 -15.60 23.00 4.63
N GLY A 70 -14.45 22.32 4.61
CA GLY A 70 -13.85 21.73 5.81
C GLY A 70 -14.28 20.29 6.09
N LEU A 71 -13.81 19.74 7.22
CA LEU A 71 -14.08 18.35 7.66
C LEU A 71 -15.22 18.22 8.68
N GLY A 72 -15.72 19.34 9.21
CA GLY A 72 -16.83 19.37 10.16
C GLY A 72 -16.50 18.79 11.54
N ASP A 73 -15.22 18.51 11.83
CA ASP A 73 -14.73 17.95 13.10
C ASP A 73 -14.01 18.99 13.98
N GLY A 74 -14.05 20.26 13.58
CA GLY A 74 -13.33 21.37 14.22
C GLY A 74 -11.89 21.57 13.72
N THR A 75 -11.39 20.69 12.84
CA THR A 75 -10.13 20.92 12.12
C THR A 75 -10.37 21.88 10.96
N VAL A 76 -9.68 23.02 10.98
CA VAL A 76 -9.73 24.00 9.87
C VAL A 76 -8.82 23.52 8.73
N THR A 77 -9.40 23.26 7.55
CA THR A 77 -8.64 22.92 6.33
C THR A 77 -8.19 24.18 5.59
N TYR A 78 -7.22 24.06 4.68
CA TYR A 78 -6.77 25.19 3.86
C TYR A 78 -7.92 25.80 3.04
N LEU A 79 -8.80 24.99 2.45
CA LEU A 79 -9.94 25.50 1.69
C LEU A 79 -10.96 26.19 2.60
N GLU A 80 -11.24 25.63 3.78
CA GLU A 80 -12.10 26.26 4.78
C GLU A 80 -11.52 27.60 5.26
N TRP A 81 -10.22 27.64 5.54
CA TRP A 81 -9.52 28.87 5.92
C TRP A 81 -9.55 29.91 4.80
N LEU A 82 -9.28 29.51 3.55
CA LEU A 82 -9.24 30.39 2.38
C LEU A 82 -10.61 31.04 2.10
N HIS A 83 -11.69 30.27 2.28
CA HIS A 83 -13.07 30.74 2.10
C HIS A 83 -13.73 31.30 3.38
N GLY A 84 -13.03 31.22 4.51
CA GLY A 84 -13.46 31.68 5.83
C GLY A 84 -12.59 32.83 6.33
N GLU A 85 -11.64 32.54 7.21
CA GLU A 85 -10.82 33.55 7.89
C GLU A 85 -9.99 34.43 6.95
N ALA A 86 -9.44 33.85 5.87
CA ALA A 86 -8.69 34.58 4.86
C ALA A 86 -9.57 35.20 3.77
N ALA A 87 -10.90 35.00 3.83
CA ALA A 87 -11.80 35.51 2.81
C ALA A 87 -11.77 37.05 2.78
N GLY A 88 -11.38 37.60 1.63
CA GLY A 88 -11.30 39.05 1.43
C GLY A 88 -9.97 39.69 1.87
N VAL A 89 -9.01 38.92 2.40
CA VAL A 89 -7.64 39.39 2.58
C VAL A 89 -6.95 39.44 1.20
N PRO A 90 -6.39 40.59 0.77
CA PRO A 90 -5.72 40.69 -0.52
C PRO A 90 -4.37 39.97 -0.51
N ASP A 91 -3.93 39.52 -1.68
CA ASP A 91 -2.55 39.08 -1.88
C ASP A 91 -1.59 40.25 -1.60
N ALA A 92 -0.50 39.95 -0.87
CA ALA A 92 0.47 40.96 -0.50
C ALA A 92 1.16 41.55 -1.73
N VAL A 93 1.47 42.85 -1.69
CA VAL A 93 2.22 43.54 -2.73
C VAL A 93 3.61 43.85 -2.19
N MET A 94 4.65 43.32 -2.83
CA MET A 94 6.04 43.56 -2.45
C MET A 94 6.86 44.15 -3.59
N ALA A 95 7.82 45.02 -3.26
CA ALA A 95 8.88 45.39 -4.19
C ALA A 95 9.70 44.15 -4.54
N SER A 96 10.17 44.04 -5.78
CA SER A 96 10.89 42.87 -6.31
C SER A 96 11.96 42.36 -5.33
N GLY A 97 11.89 41.08 -4.93
CA GLY A 97 12.96 40.42 -4.17
C GLY A 97 12.54 39.57 -2.97
N GLY A 98 11.30 39.65 -2.48
CA GLY A 98 10.88 38.85 -1.31
C GLY A 98 11.61 39.24 0.00
N ILE A 99 11.37 38.48 1.07
CA ILE A 99 12.11 38.55 2.34
C ILE A 99 12.88 37.24 2.48
N ASP A 100 14.20 37.29 2.36
CA ASP A 100 15.08 36.15 2.58
C ASP A 100 15.57 36.11 4.04
N VAL A 101 15.40 34.96 4.69
CA VAL A 101 15.78 34.72 6.07
C VAL A 101 16.82 33.60 6.10
N PRO A 102 18.11 33.90 6.33
CA PRO A 102 19.15 32.89 6.42
C PRO A 102 18.88 31.89 7.54
N ALA A 103 19.11 30.60 7.32
CA ALA A 103 18.81 29.57 8.32
C ALA A 103 19.53 29.78 9.65
N ALA A 104 20.78 30.28 9.62
CA ALA A 104 21.55 30.61 10.81
C ALA A 104 21.05 31.82 11.62
N SER A 105 20.03 32.55 11.14
CA SER A 105 19.42 33.69 11.83
C SER A 105 18.21 33.31 12.71
N TYR A 106 18.06 32.02 13.03
CA TYR A 106 16.97 31.54 13.89
C TYR A 106 16.96 32.28 15.25
N SER A 107 15.76 32.54 15.76
CA SER A 107 15.56 33.18 17.07
C SER A 107 15.66 32.18 18.22
N SER A 108 15.18 30.95 18.01
CA SER A 108 15.26 29.87 19.00
C SER A 108 15.12 28.48 18.37
N VAL A 109 15.53 27.45 19.12
CA VAL A 109 15.37 26.02 18.77
C VAL A 109 14.97 25.24 20.03
N SER A 110 14.33 24.08 19.82
CA SER A 110 13.97 23.10 20.86
C SER A 110 15.17 22.52 21.64
N ASP A 111 15.91 21.60 21.02
CA ASP A 111 17.11 20.94 21.55
C ASP A 111 18.30 21.30 20.65
N GLN A 112 19.30 21.99 21.20
CA GLN A 112 20.49 22.43 20.45
C GLN A 112 21.30 21.27 19.88
N THR A 113 21.21 20.06 20.45
CA THR A 113 21.97 18.90 19.96
C THR A 113 21.47 18.41 18.61
N LEU A 114 20.23 18.74 18.24
CA LEU A 114 19.64 18.39 16.94
C LEU A 114 20.05 19.33 15.80
N PHE A 115 20.65 20.49 16.10
CA PHE A 115 20.94 21.52 15.10
C PHE A 115 22.43 21.84 15.05
N ARG A 116 23.06 21.55 13.91
CA ARG A 116 24.48 21.86 13.68
C ARG A 116 24.62 22.91 12.60
N LYS A 117 25.28 24.02 12.94
CA LYS A 117 25.62 25.07 11.97
C LYS A 117 26.78 24.63 11.09
N GLN A 118 26.60 24.79 9.78
CA GLN A 118 27.61 24.49 8.75
C GLN A 118 28.43 25.74 8.41
N GLU A 119 29.57 25.54 7.75
CA GLU A 119 30.48 26.64 7.38
C GLU A 119 29.83 27.64 6.41
N ASP A 120 28.94 27.17 5.54
CA ASP A 120 28.21 28.00 4.56
C ASP A 120 27.00 28.74 5.16
N GLY A 121 26.79 28.64 6.48
CA GLY A 121 25.69 29.28 7.20
C GLY A 121 24.37 28.51 7.15
N SER A 122 24.33 27.34 6.53
CA SER A 122 23.19 26.42 6.62
C SER A 122 23.14 25.71 7.99
N ILE A 123 21.99 25.10 8.28
CA ILE A 123 21.74 24.33 9.49
C ILE A 123 21.45 22.88 9.09
N ALA A 124 22.29 21.95 9.55
CA ALA A 124 21.97 20.53 9.57
C ALA A 124 21.06 20.23 10.74
N TRP A 125 19.86 19.76 10.44
CA TRP A 125 18.85 19.36 11.38
C TRP A 125 18.77 17.84 11.38
N GLY A 126 19.28 17.23 12.45
CA GLY A 126 19.30 15.78 12.63
C GLY A 126 17.92 15.17 12.87
N ASP A 127 17.88 13.84 12.92
CA ASP A 127 16.64 13.08 13.11
C ASP A 127 16.12 13.18 14.56
N GLY A 128 14.80 13.31 14.72
CA GLY A 128 14.13 13.48 16.02
C GLY A 128 13.08 14.58 16.07
N GLU A 129 12.26 14.58 17.14
CA GLU A 129 11.29 15.63 17.41
C GLU A 129 12.03 16.92 17.82
N GLY A 130 11.89 17.96 17.00
CA GLY A 130 12.48 19.26 17.26
C GLY A 130 11.76 20.36 16.49
N TRP A 131 12.12 21.60 16.77
CA TRP A 131 11.65 22.78 16.04
C TRP A 131 12.71 23.88 16.02
N ILE A 132 12.63 24.72 14.98
CA ILE A 132 13.45 25.92 14.76
C ILE A 132 12.52 27.10 14.45
N ALA A 133 12.74 28.24 15.11
CA ALA A 133 11.90 29.43 15.00
C ALA A 133 12.68 30.64 14.47
N TYR A 134 12.00 31.50 13.73
CA TYR A 134 12.52 32.71 13.12
C TYR A 134 11.61 33.88 13.47
N THR A 135 12.20 35.05 13.73
CA THR A 135 11.44 36.30 13.85
C THR A 135 11.60 37.09 12.57
N VAL A 136 10.49 37.39 11.91
CA VAL A 136 10.45 38.14 10.64
C VAL A 136 9.65 39.41 10.80
N ASP A 137 10.03 40.46 10.07
CA ASP A 137 9.32 41.74 10.05
C ASP A 137 8.60 41.89 8.72
N ILE A 138 7.27 41.95 8.77
CA ILE A 138 6.38 41.90 7.61
C ILE A 138 5.95 43.32 7.25
N PRO A 139 6.17 43.77 6.00
CA PRO A 139 6.03 45.18 5.63
C PRO A 139 4.57 45.63 5.50
N ALA A 140 3.66 44.73 5.16
CA ALA A 140 2.25 45.04 4.92
C ALA A 140 1.38 43.85 5.32
N ASP A 141 0.13 44.14 5.65
CA ASP A 141 -0.88 43.11 5.86
C ASP A 141 -1.28 42.47 4.51
N GLY A 142 -1.32 41.15 4.43
CA GLY A 142 -1.76 40.43 3.24
C GLY A 142 -1.46 38.94 3.24
N LEU A 143 -1.84 38.27 2.14
CA LEU A 143 -1.50 36.87 1.90
C LEU A 143 -0.12 36.75 1.25
N TYR A 144 0.72 35.89 1.81
CA TYR A 144 2.08 35.61 1.36
C TYR A 144 2.25 34.14 0.97
N ASN A 145 3.16 33.85 0.05
CA ASN A 145 3.72 32.51 -0.08
C ASN A 145 5.02 32.43 0.73
N LEU A 146 5.22 31.29 1.37
CA LEU A 146 6.48 30.96 2.05
C LEU A 146 7.21 29.88 1.26
N GLY A 147 8.53 29.93 1.27
CA GLY A 147 9.39 28.96 0.62
C GLY A 147 10.61 28.61 1.46
N LEU A 148 11.26 27.49 1.13
CA LEU A 148 12.45 26.99 1.79
C LEU A 148 13.54 26.71 0.76
N THR A 149 14.78 27.05 1.11
CA THR A 149 15.96 26.54 0.41
C THR A 149 16.60 25.44 1.23
N TYR A 150 16.65 24.22 0.70
CA TYR A 150 17.03 23.02 1.44
C TYR A 150 17.78 21.97 0.63
N ASP A 151 18.34 20.98 1.34
CA ASP A 151 18.81 19.69 0.83
C ASP A 151 18.57 18.60 1.88
N SER A 152 18.78 17.32 1.54
CA SER A 152 18.70 16.20 2.48
C SER A 152 20.05 15.97 3.20
N ASP A 153 20.01 15.57 4.47
CA ASP A 153 21.21 15.30 5.30
C ASP A 153 21.49 13.79 5.50
N ASP A 154 20.83 12.93 4.71
CA ASP A 154 20.94 11.46 4.81
C ASP A 154 20.84 10.77 3.43
N GLU A 155 20.95 9.44 3.40
CA GLU A 155 20.82 8.61 2.18
C GLU A 155 19.58 7.69 2.20
N LEU A 156 18.61 7.94 3.08
CA LEU A 156 17.44 7.06 3.32
C LEU A 156 16.37 7.15 2.23
N GLY A 157 16.40 8.19 1.39
CA GLY A 157 15.49 8.35 0.25
C GLY A 157 14.03 8.71 0.59
N GLN A 158 13.68 8.89 1.87
CA GLN A 158 12.33 9.28 2.30
C GLN A 158 12.06 10.78 2.12
N ASP A 159 10.81 11.15 1.85
CA ASP A 159 10.38 12.57 1.81
C ASP A 159 10.64 13.25 3.16
N ILE A 160 11.04 14.53 3.11
CA ILE A 160 11.28 15.32 4.31
C ILE A 160 9.97 16.00 4.71
N ASN A 161 9.52 15.79 5.94
CA ASN A 161 8.23 16.30 6.41
C ASN A 161 8.41 17.36 7.51
N ARG A 162 7.85 18.55 7.29
CA ARG A 162 7.90 19.67 8.24
C ARG A 162 6.51 20.21 8.53
N GLY A 163 6.24 20.59 9.78
CA GLY A 163 5.07 21.42 10.10
C GLY A 163 5.47 22.88 10.24
N LEU A 164 4.53 23.80 10.03
CA LEU A 164 4.72 25.25 10.14
C LEU A 164 3.73 25.85 11.12
N LEU A 165 4.23 26.63 12.08
CA LEU A 165 3.42 27.46 12.97
C LEU A 165 3.75 28.94 12.74
N ILE A 166 2.72 29.77 12.74
CA ILE A 166 2.79 31.23 12.74
C ILE A 166 2.30 31.71 14.10
N ASP A 167 3.14 32.44 14.83
CA ASP A 167 2.86 32.93 16.19
C ASP A 167 2.37 31.84 17.16
N GLY A 168 2.93 30.63 17.00
CA GLY A 168 2.63 29.46 17.82
C GLY A 168 1.37 28.69 17.42
N GLN A 169 0.69 29.08 16.34
CA GLN A 169 -0.53 28.41 15.85
C GLN A 169 -0.33 27.89 14.42
N SER A 170 -0.96 26.74 14.13
CA SER A 170 -1.04 26.23 12.76
C SER A 170 -2.23 26.90 12.09
N PRO A 171 -2.06 27.59 10.95
CA PRO A 171 -3.15 28.34 10.32
C PRO A 171 -4.25 27.41 9.78
N TYR A 172 -3.89 26.21 9.35
CA TYR A 172 -4.78 25.18 8.82
C TYR A 172 -4.06 23.82 8.79
N SER A 173 -4.81 22.72 8.65
CA SER A 173 -4.28 21.36 8.79
C SER A 173 -3.12 21.01 7.86
N GLU A 174 -3.12 21.53 6.63
CA GLU A 174 -2.10 21.28 5.61
C GLU A 174 -0.75 21.96 5.96
N ALA A 175 -0.74 22.98 6.83
CA ALA A 175 0.49 23.59 7.33
C ALA A 175 1.24 22.68 8.31
N ASP A 176 0.58 21.70 8.95
CA ASP A 176 1.22 20.73 9.85
C ASP A 176 2.05 19.67 9.10
N ARG A 177 1.85 19.55 7.77
CA ARG A 177 2.49 18.55 6.92
C ARG A 177 2.89 19.12 5.56
N LEU A 178 4.09 19.66 5.51
CA LEU A 178 4.73 20.16 4.30
C LEU A 178 5.77 19.14 3.83
N LEU A 179 5.48 18.50 2.70
CA LEU A 179 6.35 17.49 2.10
C LEU A 179 7.38 18.14 1.18
N LEU A 180 8.63 18.08 1.57
CA LEU A 180 9.77 18.51 0.76
C LEU A 180 10.35 17.29 0.03
N LYS A 181 10.27 17.33 -1.30
CA LYS A 181 10.66 16.20 -2.15
C LYS A 181 12.18 16.13 -2.36
N ARG A 182 12.69 14.93 -2.55
CA ARG A 182 14.07 14.70 -2.98
C ARG A 182 14.16 14.71 -4.51
N SER A 183 15.37 14.61 -5.03
CA SER A 183 15.61 14.53 -6.47
C SER A 183 16.51 13.34 -6.73
N PHE A 184 16.15 12.49 -7.68
CA PHE A 184 16.91 11.30 -8.01
C PHE A 184 17.21 11.31 -9.50
N THR A 185 18.45 10.96 -9.84
CA THR A 185 18.85 10.54 -11.18
C THR A 185 18.73 9.02 -11.29
N GLN A 186 18.77 8.51 -12.51
CA GLN A 186 18.77 7.07 -12.77
C GLN A 186 19.92 6.68 -13.71
N THR A 187 20.19 5.38 -13.80
CA THR A 187 21.16 4.83 -14.77
C THR A 187 20.90 5.39 -16.16
N ALA A 188 21.97 5.88 -16.80
CA ALA A 188 21.91 6.43 -18.15
C ALA A 188 21.53 5.35 -19.17
N PHE A 189 20.68 5.71 -20.12
CA PHE A 189 20.27 4.84 -21.22
C PHE A 189 21.32 4.85 -22.35
N PRO A 190 21.49 3.74 -23.12
CA PRO A 190 20.74 2.49 -23.04
C PRO A 190 21.15 1.61 -21.85
N LEU A 191 20.19 0.86 -21.31
CA LEU A 191 20.40 0.00 -20.15
C LEU A 191 21.29 -1.21 -20.48
N GLU A 192 22.07 -1.66 -19.49
CA GLU A 192 22.81 -2.92 -19.59
C GLU A 192 21.86 -4.10 -19.74
N LYS A 193 22.31 -5.13 -20.47
CA LYS A 193 21.56 -6.36 -20.66
C LYS A 193 22.17 -7.51 -19.88
N ASP A 194 21.33 -8.38 -19.35
CA ASP A 194 21.75 -9.63 -18.71
C ASP A 194 22.24 -10.67 -19.75
N GLY A 195 22.71 -11.83 -19.28
CA GLY A 195 23.14 -12.94 -20.14
C GLY A 195 22.05 -13.51 -21.06
N HIS A 196 20.78 -13.15 -20.81
CA HIS A 196 19.62 -13.54 -21.60
C HIS A 196 19.17 -12.45 -22.58
N GLY A 197 19.82 -11.28 -22.59
CA GLY A 197 19.47 -10.14 -23.43
C GLY A 197 18.26 -9.34 -22.93
N ASN A 198 17.83 -9.54 -21.68
CA ASN A 198 16.87 -8.66 -21.00
C ASN A 198 17.59 -7.42 -20.47
N GLU A 199 16.96 -6.26 -20.52
CA GLU A 199 17.48 -5.07 -19.85
C GLU A 199 17.43 -5.25 -18.32
N ARG A 200 18.48 -4.76 -17.66
CA ARG A 200 18.54 -4.66 -16.20
C ARG A 200 17.79 -3.41 -15.76
N SER A 201 17.07 -3.51 -14.64
CA SER A 201 16.34 -2.37 -14.07
C SER A 201 17.28 -1.20 -13.81
N PRO A 202 16.90 0.05 -14.14
CA PRO A 202 17.74 1.20 -13.88
C PRO A 202 17.84 1.47 -12.36
N ASP A 203 19.07 1.56 -11.87
CA ASP A 203 19.34 2.02 -10.51
C ASP A 203 18.98 3.50 -10.36
N SER A 204 18.66 3.92 -9.14
CA SER A 204 18.36 5.31 -8.80
C SER A 204 19.32 5.84 -7.76
N THR A 205 19.80 7.06 -7.94
CA THR A 205 20.75 7.72 -7.03
C THR A 205 20.22 9.10 -6.68
N GLU A 206 20.27 9.45 -5.40
CA GLU A 206 19.85 10.79 -4.97
C GLU A 206 20.83 11.86 -5.48
N LEU A 207 20.27 12.91 -6.07
CA LEU A 207 20.98 14.11 -6.43
C LEU A 207 20.91 15.12 -5.27
N LYS A 208 22.04 15.23 -4.57
CA LYS A 208 22.30 16.27 -3.56
C LYS A 208 22.48 17.64 -4.20
N GLY A 209 22.07 18.67 -3.48
CA GLY A 209 22.19 20.07 -3.88
C GLY A 209 21.04 20.93 -3.38
N TRP A 210 21.31 22.23 -3.24
CA TRP A 210 20.33 23.22 -2.78
C TRP A 210 19.14 23.35 -3.73
N LYS A 211 17.94 23.21 -3.17
CA LYS A 211 16.65 23.35 -3.87
C LYS A 211 15.86 24.46 -3.20
N SER A 212 15.35 25.41 -3.98
CA SER A 212 14.41 26.42 -3.51
C SER A 212 13.01 26.06 -3.96
N VAL A 213 12.09 25.90 -3.01
CA VAL A 213 10.69 25.58 -3.30
C VAL A 213 9.77 26.51 -2.53
N LEU A 214 8.63 26.87 -3.13
CA LEU A 214 7.51 27.41 -2.38
C LEU A 214 6.76 26.25 -1.72
N LEU A 215 6.27 26.49 -0.51
CA LEU A 215 5.50 25.53 0.26
C LEU A 215 4.17 25.29 -0.44
N ALA A 216 3.90 24.02 -0.78
CA ALA A 216 2.73 23.62 -1.53
C ALA A 216 2.18 22.28 -1.00
N ASP A 217 0.89 22.07 -1.18
CA ASP A 217 0.24 20.77 -0.99
C ASP A 217 -0.63 20.45 -2.21
N TYR A 218 -0.10 19.59 -3.07
CA TYR A 218 -0.74 19.14 -4.31
C TYR A 218 -1.99 18.26 -4.07
N THR A 219 -2.35 17.98 -2.81
CA THR A 219 -3.65 17.39 -2.49
C THR A 219 -4.77 18.41 -2.47
N VAL A 220 -4.46 19.68 -2.21
CA VAL A 220 -5.44 20.75 -2.03
C VAL A 220 -5.36 21.84 -3.09
N SER A 221 -4.17 22.14 -3.61
CA SER A 221 -3.98 23.21 -4.59
C SER A 221 -2.83 22.91 -5.55
N SER A 222 -2.97 23.37 -6.79
CA SER A 222 -1.88 23.42 -7.77
C SER A 222 -0.98 24.66 -7.58
N ASP A 223 -1.44 25.65 -6.79
CA ASP A 223 -0.67 26.83 -6.41
C ASP A 223 0.02 26.62 -5.05
N PRO A 224 1.12 27.34 -4.78
CA PRO A 224 1.70 27.39 -3.45
C PRO A 224 0.71 27.86 -2.39
N LEU A 225 0.82 27.28 -1.19
CA LEU A 225 -0.03 27.60 -0.06
C LEU A 225 0.15 29.07 0.36
N LYS A 226 -0.97 29.71 0.68
CA LYS A 226 -1.02 31.11 1.14
C LYS A 226 -1.08 31.18 2.65
N PHE A 227 -0.43 32.18 3.21
CA PHE A 227 -0.37 32.43 4.65
C PHE A 227 -0.69 33.90 4.92
N HIS A 228 -1.61 34.16 5.84
CA HIS A 228 -1.93 35.53 6.26
C HIS A 228 -0.87 36.02 7.26
N LEU A 229 -0.22 37.13 6.94
CA LEU A 229 0.71 37.81 7.84
C LEU A 229 0.33 39.29 7.90
N SER A 230 0.19 39.81 9.13
CA SER A 230 -0.09 41.22 9.35
C SER A 230 1.19 42.05 9.28
N ALA A 231 1.06 43.37 9.12
CA ALA A 231 2.23 44.24 9.19
C ALA A 231 2.87 44.22 10.60
N GLY A 232 4.17 43.94 10.69
CA GLY A 232 4.93 43.89 11.93
C GLY A 232 5.67 42.58 12.15
N LYS A 233 6.07 42.33 13.41
CA LYS A 233 6.90 41.17 13.77
C LYS A 233 6.06 39.91 13.97
N HIS A 234 6.45 38.83 13.30
CA HIS A 234 5.85 37.51 13.41
C HIS A 234 6.91 36.45 13.75
N GLU A 235 6.52 35.42 14.49
CA GLU A 235 7.32 34.21 14.67
C GLU A 235 6.89 33.14 13.65
N ILE A 236 7.84 32.67 12.85
CA ILE A 236 7.66 31.53 11.95
C ILE A 236 8.45 30.35 12.53
N ARG A 237 7.76 29.25 12.85
CA ARG A 237 8.37 28.06 13.45
C ARG A 237 8.17 26.82 12.59
N LEU A 238 9.28 26.17 12.22
CA LEU A 238 9.28 24.87 11.55
C LEU A 238 9.41 23.76 12.59
N THR A 239 8.65 22.67 12.43
CA THR A 239 8.67 21.48 13.31
C THR A 239 9.07 20.23 12.53
N SER A 240 9.86 19.34 13.13
CA SER A 240 10.25 18.06 12.51
C SER A 240 9.13 17.05 12.66
N LYS A 241 8.77 16.39 11.56
CA LYS A 241 7.85 15.25 11.55
C LYS A 241 8.53 13.98 11.03
N GLN A 242 9.41 14.11 10.05
CA GLN A 242 10.15 12.99 9.45
C GLN A 242 11.40 13.48 8.71
N ALA A 243 12.46 12.67 8.79
CA ALA A 243 13.74 12.78 8.10
C ALA A 243 14.60 14.03 8.43
N PRO A 244 15.93 13.87 8.49
CA PRO A 244 16.91 14.96 8.53
C PRO A 244 16.77 15.99 7.38
N LEU A 245 17.24 17.22 7.62
CA LEU A 245 17.19 18.33 6.67
C LEU A 245 18.44 19.21 6.78
N LEU A 246 19.05 19.54 5.64
CA LEU A 246 19.93 20.70 5.52
C LEU A 246 19.08 21.91 5.13
N LEU A 247 18.99 22.93 5.99
CA LEU A 247 18.23 24.15 5.75
C LEU A 247 19.17 25.32 5.50
N LYS A 248 19.03 25.99 4.35
CA LYS A 248 19.80 27.19 4.00
C LYS A 248 19.08 28.48 4.35
N GLY A 249 17.77 28.51 4.21
CA GLY A 249 16.97 29.68 4.57
C GLY A 249 15.50 29.55 4.20
N LEU A 250 14.74 30.56 4.59
CA LEU A 250 13.33 30.74 4.27
C LEU A 250 13.20 31.94 3.33
N ASN A 251 12.21 31.89 2.44
CA ASN A 251 11.82 33.01 1.59
C ASN A 251 10.34 33.33 1.83
N ILE A 252 10.00 34.61 1.95
CA ILE A 252 8.61 35.07 2.02
C ILE A 252 8.39 35.96 0.81
N ALA A 253 7.39 35.64 -0.02
CA ALA A 253 7.14 36.32 -1.27
C ALA A 253 5.66 36.67 -1.43
N ALA A 254 5.40 37.70 -2.25
CA ALA A 254 4.06 37.97 -2.72
C ALA A 254 3.57 36.80 -3.60
N PRO A 255 2.30 36.37 -3.49
CA PRO A 255 1.75 35.37 -4.38
C PRO A 255 1.82 35.80 -5.85
N HIS A 256 2.22 34.88 -6.72
CA HIS A 256 2.27 35.12 -8.16
C HIS A 256 1.05 34.52 -8.84
N ALA A 257 0.30 35.34 -9.58
CA ALA A 257 -0.84 34.87 -10.34
C ALA A 257 -0.41 34.31 -11.69
N VAL A 258 -0.67 33.02 -11.92
CA VAL A 258 -0.47 32.37 -13.23
C VAL A 258 -1.48 32.94 -14.24
N PRO A 259 -1.04 33.44 -15.42
CA PRO A 259 -1.97 33.96 -16.44
C PRO A 259 -2.73 32.82 -17.14
N SER A 260 -3.87 33.11 -17.75
CA SER A 260 -4.50 32.20 -18.71
C SER A 260 -3.68 32.09 -20.00
N TYR A 261 -3.85 31.00 -20.75
CA TYR A 261 -3.19 30.86 -22.04
C TYR A 261 -3.61 31.98 -23.01
N ALA A 262 -4.87 32.42 -22.97
CA ALA A 262 -5.34 33.54 -23.77
C ALA A 262 -4.59 34.86 -23.46
N GLU A 263 -4.31 35.13 -22.19
CA GLU A 263 -3.55 36.31 -21.75
C GLU A 263 -2.06 36.20 -22.12
N ALA A 264 -1.44 35.05 -21.85
CA ALA A 264 -0.02 34.84 -22.13
C ALA A 264 0.27 34.82 -23.64
N SER A 265 -0.56 34.11 -24.41
CA SER A 265 -0.38 33.95 -25.86
C SER A 265 -0.72 35.20 -26.67
N ALA A 266 -1.37 36.21 -26.09
CA ALA A 266 -1.67 37.47 -26.76
C ALA A 266 -0.41 38.19 -27.26
N SER A 267 0.73 37.97 -26.60
CA SER A 267 2.03 38.52 -26.95
C SER A 267 2.84 37.65 -27.93
N TYR A 268 2.37 36.45 -28.24
CA TYR A 268 3.15 35.49 -29.03
C TYR A 268 3.11 35.83 -30.52
N PRO A 269 4.23 35.66 -31.25
CA PRO A 269 4.22 35.71 -32.71
C PRO A 269 3.21 34.73 -33.30
N ALA A 270 2.64 35.03 -34.47
CA ALA A 270 1.74 34.13 -35.18
C ALA A 270 2.42 32.76 -35.43
N PRO A 271 1.69 31.63 -35.35
CA PRO A 271 2.29 30.32 -35.57
C PRO A 271 2.57 30.12 -37.05
N ASP A 272 3.66 29.44 -37.36
CA ASP A 272 3.81 28.78 -38.65
C ASP A 272 3.02 27.47 -38.60
N MET A 273 2.03 27.32 -39.50
CA MET A 273 1.14 26.15 -39.55
C MET A 273 1.60 25.11 -40.57
N ASP A 274 2.67 25.38 -41.32
CA ASP A 274 3.28 24.46 -42.28
C ASP A 274 4.49 23.73 -41.66
N GLY A 275 4.48 23.58 -40.34
CA GLY A 275 5.50 22.87 -39.57
C GLY A 275 5.67 21.43 -40.06
N THR A 276 6.91 20.96 -40.04
CA THR A 276 7.24 19.57 -40.44
C THR A 276 8.07 18.84 -39.39
N TRP A 277 8.63 19.56 -38.42
CA TRP A 277 9.46 18.99 -37.38
C TRP A 277 8.60 18.43 -36.23
N MET A 278 8.90 17.20 -35.85
CA MET A 278 8.36 16.54 -34.66
C MET A 278 9.43 15.60 -34.10
N LYS A 279 9.53 15.52 -32.79
CA LYS A 279 10.42 14.57 -32.10
C LYS A 279 9.71 13.91 -30.93
N ILE A 280 9.93 12.60 -30.81
CA ILE A 280 9.50 11.78 -29.68
C ILE A 280 10.62 11.74 -28.63
N TYR A 281 10.22 11.78 -27.37
CA TYR A 281 11.06 11.64 -26.19
C TYR A 281 10.50 10.54 -25.31
N GLU A 282 11.30 9.51 -25.05
CA GLU A 282 10.88 8.33 -24.29
C GLU A 282 10.63 8.68 -22.81
N ALA A 283 9.46 8.33 -22.29
CA ALA A 283 9.02 8.79 -20.97
C ALA A 283 9.79 8.08 -19.84
N GLU A 284 10.26 6.86 -20.06
CA GLU A 284 11.09 6.10 -19.11
C GLU A 284 12.50 6.64 -18.92
N GLN A 285 12.84 7.73 -19.61
CA GLN A 285 14.13 8.41 -19.52
C GLN A 285 14.01 9.83 -18.91
N PRO A 286 13.43 9.99 -17.70
CA PRO A 286 13.45 11.28 -17.02
C PRO A 286 14.89 11.69 -16.68
N ALA A 287 15.16 12.98 -16.77
CA ALA A 287 16.39 13.58 -16.27
C ALA A 287 16.42 13.52 -14.73
N LEU A 288 15.27 13.78 -14.09
CA LEU A 288 15.11 13.73 -12.64
C LEU A 288 13.74 13.17 -12.26
N LYS A 289 13.67 12.56 -11.08
CA LYS A 289 12.41 12.13 -10.46
C LYS A 289 12.37 12.46 -8.97
N SER A 290 11.17 12.65 -8.45
CA SER A 290 10.94 12.97 -7.03
C SER A 290 11.19 11.80 -6.06
N ASN A 291 11.04 10.57 -6.53
CA ASN A 291 11.07 9.38 -5.69
C ASN A 291 11.63 8.18 -6.49
N PRO A 292 12.52 7.36 -5.90
CA PRO A 292 13.10 6.19 -6.55
C PRO A 292 12.06 5.13 -6.94
N SER A 293 10.94 5.05 -6.22
CA SER A 293 9.84 4.10 -6.49
C SER A 293 9.15 4.33 -7.84
N ILE A 294 9.32 5.52 -8.44
CA ILE A 294 8.88 5.80 -9.80
C ILE A 294 9.88 5.13 -10.75
N ARG A 295 9.60 3.88 -11.11
CA ARG A 295 10.51 3.03 -11.88
C ARG A 295 10.07 2.92 -13.34
N ALA A 296 11.05 2.71 -14.20
CA ALA A 296 10.79 2.24 -15.55
C ALA A 296 10.13 0.84 -15.48
N LEU A 297 9.18 0.60 -16.35
CA LEU A 297 8.37 -0.60 -16.45
C LEU A 297 8.52 -1.20 -17.85
N SER A 298 8.21 -2.49 -17.95
CA SER A 298 8.19 -3.20 -19.22
C SER A 298 6.75 -3.52 -19.62
N ASN A 299 6.35 -3.06 -20.79
CA ASN A 299 5.03 -3.31 -21.35
C ASN A 299 5.15 -3.92 -22.75
N ILE A 300 4.40 -4.99 -22.99
CA ILE A 300 4.37 -5.70 -24.28
C ILE A 300 3.25 -5.21 -25.20
N GLY A 301 2.66 -4.05 -24.91
CA GLY A 301 1.55 -3.45 -25.63
C GLY A 301 1.84 -3.22 -27.12
N THR A 302 0.79 -3.00 -27.91
CA THR A 302 0.94 -2.71 -29.34
C THR A 302 1.45 -1.28 -29.54
N LEU A 303 2.36 -1.10 -30.52
CA LEU A 303 3.02 0.17 -30.86
C LEU A 303 3.92 0.77 -29.75
N MET A 304 4.22 0.08 -28.64
CA MET A 304 5.12 0.60 -27.59
C MET A 304 6.47 1.09 -28.13
N SER A 305 7.06 2.12 -27.52
CA SER A 305 8.41 2.60 -27.83
C SER A 305 9.31 2.56 -26.58
N PRO A 306 10.43 1.82 -26.60
CA PRO A 306 10.85 0.86 -27.62
C PRO A 306 9.92 -0.39 -27.75
N GLU A 307 9.91 -1.03 -28.92
CA GLU A 307 9.08 -2.23 -29.17
C GLU A 307 9.63 -3.46 -28.41
N THR A 308 8.75 -4.11 -27.64
CA THR A 308 9.12 -5.28 -26.83
C THR A 308 8.67 -6.60 -27.47
N THR A 309 9.63 -7.47 -27.83
CA THR A 309 9.37 -8.79 -28.44
C THR A 309 10.02 -9.94 -27.66
N GLY A 310 9.38 -10.32 -26.54
CA GLY A 310 9.71 -11.52 -25.77
C GLY A 310 11.04 -11.46 -24.97
N LYS A 311 11.70 -10.31 -24.93
CA LYS A 311 12.73 -9.93 -23.95
C LYS A 311 12.16 -8.83 -23.06
N THR A 312 12.67 -8.69 -21.84
CA THR A 312 12.31 -7.53 -21.01
C THR A 312 13.04 -6.30 -21.53
N ILE A 313 12.28 -5.30 -21.96
CA ILE A 313 12.76 -3.97 -22.32
C ILE A 313 11.93 -2.99 -21.50
N TYR A 314 12.59 -2.05 -20.82
CA TYR A 314 11.93 -1.00 -20.08
C TYR A 314 11.55 0.11 -21.06
N ASN A 315 10.25 0.28 -21.30
CA ASN A 315 9.69 1.09 -22.38
C ASN A 315 8.49 1.93 -21.94
N ASN A 316 8.26 2.04 -20.64
CA ASN A 316 7.27 2.95 -20.09
C ASN A 316 7.62 3.30 -18.64
N ILE A 317 6.98 4.31 -18.07
CA ILE A 317 7.17 4.71 -16.66
C ILE A 317 5.85 5.03 -15.99
N GLY A 318 5.82 4.93 -14.66
CA GLY A 318 4.71 5.37 -13.83
C GLY A 318 3.91 4.23 -13.21
N GLY A 319 2.61 4.22 -13.44
CA GLY A 319 1.69 3.23 -12.91
C GLY A 319 1.54 3.28 -11.39
N GLU A 320 1.68 2.14 -10.71
CA GLU A 320 1.57 2.04 -9.25
C GLU A 320 2.56 2.93 -8.50
N GLY A 321 3.76 3.16 -9.07
CA GLY A 321 4.79 3.98 -8.47
C GLY A 321 4.60 5.49 -8.63
N PHE A 322 3.67 5.94 -9.48
CA PHE A 322 3.48 7.36 -9.84
C PHE A 322 2.00 7.77 -9.76
N GLY A 323 1.52 7.97 -8.54
CA GLY A 323 0.12 8.31 -8.27
C GLY A 323 -0.15 9.04 -6.95
N ASP A 324 0.87 9.26 -6.12
CA ASP A 324 0.73 10.01 -4.86
C ASP A 324 0.96 11.51 -5.14
N SER A 325 0.08 12.39 -4.64
CA SER A 325 0.18 13.84 -4.89
C SER A 325 1.53 14.42 -4.49
N GLY A 326 2.06 15.32 -5.33
CA GLY A 326 3.39 15.92 -5.20
C GLY A 326 4.53 15.05 -5.72
N GLN A 327 4.31 13.80 -6.12
CA GLN A 327 5.31 13.07 -6.92
C GLN A 327 5.47 13.75 -8.28
N TRP A 328 6.69 13.81 -8.80
CA TRP A 328 6.98 14.39 -10.11
C TRP A 328 8.05 13.63 -10.90
N LEU A 329 7.97 13.78 -12.23
CA LEU A 329 8.95 13.38 -13.24
C LEU A 329 9.38 14.62 -14.03
N GLU A 330 10.66 14.73 -14.34
CA GLU A 330 11.21 15.84 -15.12
C GLU A 330 12.05 15.33 -16.29
N TRP A 331 11.76 15.81 -17.50
CA TRP A 331 12.48 15.48 -18.72
C TRP A 331 13.22 16.70 -19.27
N SER A 332 14.34 16.44 -19.94
CA SER A 332 15.00 17.42 -20.79
C SER A 332 14.61 17.17 -22.24
N PHE A 333 14.27 18.22 -22.99
CA PHE A 333 14.00 18.15 -24.41
C PHE A 333 14.62 19.33 -25.16
N GLU A 334 14.75 19.21 -26.48
CA GLU A 334 15.36 20.24 -27.32
C GLU A 334 14.47 20.61 -28.51
N VAL A 335 14.45 21.89 -28.85
CA VAL A 335 13.78 22.40 -30.05
C VAL A 335 14.79 23.06 -31.00
N PRO A 336 14.63 22.89 -32.33
CA PRO A 336 15.67 23.23 -33.31
C PRO A 336 15.78 24.72 -33.63
N LYS A 337 14.73 25.51 -33.39
CA LYS A 337 14.70 26.95 -33.66
C LYS A 337 13.73 27.65 -32.70
N ASP A 338 13.82 28.96 -32.62
CA ASP A 338 12.79 29.77 -31.95
C ASP A 338 11.45 29.58 -32.68
N GLY A 339 10.39 29.32 -31.94
CA GLY A 339 9.09 29.09 -32.56
C GLY A 339 7.99 28.67 -31.60
N ARG A 340 6.83 28.38 -32.18
CA ARG A 340 5.71 27.78 -31.47
C ARG A 340 5.75 26.27 -31.62
N TYR A 341 5.47 25.57 -30.54
CA TYR A 341 5.45 24.12 -30.48
C TYR A 341 4.21 23.63 -29.76
N GLU A 342 3.68 22.48 -30.17
CA GLU A 342 2.69 21.71 -29.42
C GLU A 342 3.36 20.51 -28.75
N ILE A 343 2.85 20.15 -27.57
CA ILE A 343 3.34 19.04 -26.76
C ILE A 343 2.19 18.08 -26.52
N GLY A 344 2.45 16.79 -26.59
CA GLY A 344 1.48 15.76 -26.21
C GLY A 344 2.13 14.48 -25.73
N PHE A 345 1.31 13.57 -25.20
CA PHE A 345 1.74 12.38 -24.48
C PHE A 345 1.05 11.16 -25.03
N ARG A 346 1.78 10.05 -25.08
CA ARG A 346 1.20 8.72 -25.15
C ARG A 346 1.17 8.11 -23.77
N TYR A 347 -0.02 7.74 -23.30
CA TYR A 347 -0.27 7.38 -21.93
C TYR A 347 -1.24 6.21 -21.82
N LEU A 348 -1.33 5.66 -20.62
CA LEU A 348 -2.28 4.63 -20.24
C LEU A 348 -2.87 4.97 -18.87
N GLN A 349 -4.20 5.07 -18.83
CA GLN A 349 -4.98 5.27 -17.62
C GLN A 349 -6.05 4.18 -17.51
N LEU A 350 -5.82 3.20 -16.63
CA LEU A 350 -6.74 2.08 -16.39
C LEU A 350 -7.03 1.83 -14.90
N TYR A 351 -6.62 2.74 -14.02
CA TYR A 351 -6.58 2.48 -12.58
C TYR A 351 -7.89 2.82 -11.87
N VAL A 352 -8.58 3.87 -12.34
CA VAL A 352 -9.86 4.32 -11.79
C VAL A 352 -10.86 4.52 -12.92
N ASN A 353 -11.93 3.73 -12.92
CA ASN A 353 -12.93 3.72 -13.97
C ASN A 353 -13.59 5.09 -14.15
N ASN A 354 -13.75 5.51 -15.41
CA ASN A 354 -14.45 6.74 -15.79
C ASN A 354 -13.92 8.01 -15.13
N SER A 355 -12.67 8.04 -14.66
CA SER A 355 -12.07 9.24 -14.05
C SER A 355 -10.91 9.79 -14.89
N TYR A 356 -10.44 10.96 -14.49
CA TYR A 356 -9.18 11.52 -14.96
C TYR A 356 -8.07 11.27 -13.93
N ALA A 357 -6.83 11.19 -14.39
CA ALA A 357 -5.66 11.43 -13.55
C ALA A 357 -5.11 12.82 -13.82
N TYR A 358 -4.97 13.64 -12.79
CA TYR A 358 -4.61 15.04 -12.94
C TYR A 358 -3.11 15.29 -12.77
N ARG A 359 -2.58 16.22 -13.56
CA ARG A 359 -1.16 16.61 -13.56
C ARG A 359 -0.99 18.12 -13.64
N ASP A 360 -0.08 18.66 -12.86
CA ASP A 360 0.45 20.01 -13.07
C ASP A 360 1.69 19.92 -13.96
N ILE A 361 1.78 20.75 -14.99
CA ILE A 361 2.88 20.77 -15.95
C ILE A 361 3.60 22.12 -15.90
N THR A 362 4.92 22.09 -15.74
CA THR A 362 5.77 23.29 -15.80
C THR A 362 6.82 23.14 -16.90
N ILE A 363 7.13 24.23 -17.60
CA ILE A 363 8.21 24.30 -18.58
C ILE A 363 9.28 25.24 -18.03
N ASP A 364 10.53 24.79 -18.04
CA ASP A 364 11.68 25.53 -17.48
C ASP A 364 11.48 25.98 -16.03
N GLY A 365 10.73 25.19 -15.25
CA GLY A 365 10.40 25.45 -13.85
C GLY A 365 9.18 26.35 -13.61
N GLU A 366 8.57 26.89 -14.68
CA GLU A 366 7.47 27.85 -14.57
C GLU A 366 6.12 27.26 -15.00
N PRO A 367 5.03 27.47 -14.23
CA PRO A 367 3.68 27.17 -14.67
C PRO A 367 3.22 28.27 -15.64
N LEU A 368 3.52 28.09 -16.93
CA LEU A 368 3.35 29.16 -17.93
C LEU A 368 1.90 29.68 -18.02
N PHE A 369 0.91 28.80 -17.90
CA PHE A 369 -0.52 29.12 -18.01
C PHE A 369 -1.37 28.29 -17.04
N LYS A 370 -2.54 28.81 -16.67
CA LYS A 370 -3.51 28.11 -15.79
C LYS A 370 -3.97 26.76 -16.36
N GLU A 371 -4.05 26.64 -17.68
CA GLU A 371 -4.46 25.41 -18.37
C GLU A 371 -3.45 24.26 -18.20
N LEU A 372 -2.23 24.56 -17.72
CA LEU A 372 -1.23 23.54 -17.36
C LEU A 372 -1.36 23.09 -15.90
N GLN A 373 -2.24 23.72 -15.12
CA GLN A 373 -2.59 23.28 -13.78
C GLN A 373 -3.76 22.30 -13.88
N SER A 374 -3.64 21.13 -13.26
CA SER A 374 -4.66 20.08 -13.24
C SER A 374 -5.09 19.57 -14.63
N VAL A 375 -4.12 19.32 -15.52
CA VAL A 375 -4.33 18.64 -16.81
C VAL A 375 -4.87 17.23 -16.56
N GLY A 376 -6.08 16.94 -17.04
CA GLY A 376 -6.74 15.64 -16.85
C GLY A 376 -6.42 14.62 -17.96
N PHE A 377 -5.86 13.47 -17.57
CA PHE A 377 -5.63 12.31 -18.44
C PHE A 377 -6.80 11.33 -18.33
N PRO A 378 -7.62 11.15 -19.39
CA PRO A 378 -8.85 10.37 -19.31
C PRO A 378 -8.61 8.85 -19.23
N TYR A 379 -9.45 8.14 -18.47
CA TYR A 379 -9.56 6.68 -18.48
C TYR A 379 -9.84 6.06 -19.87
N ASP A 380 -9.06 5.05 -20.26
CA ASP A 380 -9.27 4.36 -21.54
C ASP A 380 -10.22 3.16 -21.40
N HIS A 381 -11.41 3.24 -22.02
CA HIS A 381 -12.42 2.16 -22.01
C HIS A 381 -12.02 0.93 -22.83
N ASN A 382 -11.00 1.02 -23.68
CA ASN A 382 -10.55 -0.06 -24.55
C ASN A 382 -9.36 -0.84 -23.96
N TRP A 383 -8.91 -0.47 -22.76
CA TRP A 383 -7.76 -1.03 -22.09
C TRP A 383 -6.47 -0.98 -22.91
N GLN A 384 -6.26 0.14 -23.61
CA GLN A 384 -5.13 0.37 -24.51
C GLN A 384 -4.44 1.72 -24.26
N TRP A 385 -3.22 1.85 -24.77
CA TRP A 385 -2.48 3.10 -24.81
C TRP A 385 -3.10 4.08 -25.80
N ASP A 386 -3.21 5.35 -25.41
CA ASP A 386 -3.79 6.40 -26.24
C ASP A 386 -2.96 7.70 -26.18
N GLY A 387 -3.28 8.68 -27.03
CA GLY A 387 -2.59 9.97 -27.09
C GLY A 387 -3.42 11.15 -26.59
N LEU A 388 -2.75 12.10 -25.95
CA LEU A 388 -3.34 13.37 -25.50
C LEU A 388 -2.41 14.53 -25.88
N THR A 389 -2.89 15.43 -26.74
CA THR A 389 -2.23 16.72 -27.00
C THR A 389 -2.68 17.73 -25.93
N LEU A 390 -1.72 18.45 -25.33
CA LEU A 390 -2.05 19.55 -24.44
C LEU A 390 -2.85 20.60 -25.20
N SER A 391 -4.07 20.85 -24.74
CA SER A 391 -5.05 21.66 -25.44
C SER A 391 -5.79 22.57 -24.47
N ASP A 392 -6.39 23.62 -25.00
CA ASP A 392 -7.42 24.33 -24.26
C ASP A 392 -8.61 23.38 -24.04
N GLY A 393 -9.50 23.71 -23.09
CA GLY A 393 -10.68 22.88 -22.80
C GLY A 393 -11.59 22.61 -24.01
N SER A 394 -11.40 23.29 -25.15
CA SER A 394 -12.12 23.05 -26.40
C SER A 394 -11.43 22.07 -27.36
N GLY A 395 -10.29 21.48 -26.96
CA GLY A 395 -9.51 20.53 -27.73
C GLY A 395 -8.56 21.17 -28.75
N LYS A 396 -8.37 22.51 -28.71
CA LYS A 396 -7.41 23.19 -29.57
C LYS A 396 -6.03 23.18 -28.92
N PRO A 397 -4.95 22.81 -29.62
CA PRO A 397 -3.62 22.69 -29.02
C PRO A 397 -3.11 23.99 -28.36
N LEU A 398 -2.51 23.84 -27.17
CA LEU A 398 -1.74 24.89 -26.52
C LEU A 398 -0.39 25.01 -27.22
N LEU A 399 -0.01 26.23 -27.62
CA LEU A 399 1.22 26.49 -28.34
C LEU A 399 2.23 27.21 -27.45
N PHE A 400 3.32 26.51 -27.16
CA PHE A 400 4.42 26.96 -26.31
C PHE A 400 5.40 27.78 -27.15
N ASN A 401 5.69 29.00 -26.71
CA ASN A 401 6.67 29.86 -27.36
C ASN A 401 8.07 29.55 -26.78
N LEU A 402 8.83 28.73 -27.51
CA LEU A 402 10.12 28.19 -27.04
C LEU A 402 11.30 28.78 -27.82
N LYS A 403 12.46 28.78 -27.17
CA LYS A 403 13.73 29.25 -27.75
C LYS A 403 14.52 28.08 -28.31
N ALA A 404 15.32 28.30 -29.34
CA ALA A 404 16.21 27.26 -29.85
C ALA A 404 17.12 26.74 -28.73
N GLY A 405 17.16 25.41 -28.54
CA GLY A 405 18.01 24.77 -27.54
C GLY A 405 17.24 23.90 -26.55
N LYS A 406 17.84 23.72 -25.37
CA LYS A 406 17.41 22.79 -24.32
C LYS A 406 16.39 23.43 -23.38
N HIS A 407 15.34 22.69 -23.08
CA HIS A 407 14.27 23.01 -22.16
C HIS A 407 14.03 21.86 -21.18
N THR A 408 13.37 22.16 -20.07
CA THR A 408 12.87 21.13 -19.15
C THR A 408 11.35 21.13 -19.10
N MET A 409 10.78 19.95 -18.92
CA MET A 409 9.36 19.77 -18.65
C MET A 409 9.21 18.91 -17.40
N ARG A 410 8.49 19.42 -16.40
CA ARG A 410 8.15 18.67 -15.20
C ARG A 410 6.66 18.41 -15.16
N MET A 411 6.30 17.18 -14.83
CA MET A 411 4.94 16.73 -14.59
C MET A 411 4.81 16.31 -13.12
N THR A 412 3.92 16.98 -12.40
CA THR A 412 3.65 16.74 -10.97
C THR A 412 2.25 16.17 -10.79
N VAL A 413 2.12 15.13 -9.97
CA VAL A 413 0.83 14.52 -9.61
C VAL A 413 0.05 15.48 -8.71
N THR A 414 -1.20 15.77 -9.05
CA THR A 414 -2.10 16.58 -8.23
C THR A 414 -3.44 15.88 -8.07
N SER A 415 -4.06 16.05 -6.91
CA SER A 415 -5.45 15.63 -6.65
C SER A 415 -6.31 16.83 -6.24
N SER A 416 -5.84 18.06 -6.47
CA SER A 416 -6.56 19.28 -6.11
C SER A 416 -8.00 19.34 -6.70
N PRO A 417 -8.30 18.86 -7.93
CA PRO A 417 -9.66 18.91 -8.46
C PRO A 417 -10.66 18.04 -7.70
N THR A 418 -10.18 16.97 -7.04
CA THR A 418 -11.03 16.05 -6.28
C THR A 418 -11.11 16.39 -4.80
N ARG A 419 -10.37 17.42 -4.33
CA ARG A 419 -10.25 17.75 -2.91
C ARG A 419 -11.57 18.14 -2.25
N LEU A 420 -12.38 18.99 -2.89
CA LEU A 420 -13.68 19.39 -2.34
C LEU A 420 -14.61 18.19 -2.15
N ILE A 421 -14.52 17.23 -3.08
CA ILE A 421 -15.29 15.99 -3.02
C ILE A 421 -14.78 15.12 -1.86
N TYR A 422 -13.46 14.99 -1.74
CA TYR A 422 -12.81 14.30 -0.65
C TYR A 422 -13.22 14.86 0.73
N GLU A 423 -13.09 16.18 0.96
CA GLU A 423 -13.48 16.82 2.21
C GLU A 423 -14.98 16.65 2.50
N GLY A 424 -15.83 16.79 1.47
CA GLY A 424 -17.28 16.59 1.61
C GLY A 424 -17.67 15.16 1.95
N LEU A 425 -17.00 14.16 1.38
CA LEU A 425 -17.21 12.76 1.74
C LEU A 425 -16.80 12.49 3.19
N LEU A 426 -15.67 13.06 3.65
CA LEU A 426 -15.23 12.96 5.05
C LEU A 426 -16.22 13.63 6.00
N ARG A 427 -16.74 14.83 5.67
CA ARG A 427 -17.81 15.48 6.45
C ARG A 427 -19.04 14.59 6.59
N ASN A 428 -19.56 14.06 5.47
CA ASN A 428 -20.74 13.20 5.50
C ASN A 428 -20.47 11.93 6.30
N LEU A 429 -19.28 11.34 6.15
CA LEU A 429 -18.89 10.17 6.91
C LEU A 429 -18.89 10.42 8.42
N ASN A 430 -18.35 11.56 8.86
CA ASN A 430 -18.36 11.99 10.27
C ASN A 430 -19.80 12.19 10.77
N ARG A 431 -20.60 12.98 10.04
CA ARG A 431 -22.00 13.29 10.37
C ARG A 431 -22.91 12.04 10.42
N ILE A 432 -22.74 11.12 9.47
CA ILE A 432 -23.43 9.82 9.43
C ILE A 432 -23.01 8.96 10.63
N GLY A 433 -21.72 8.95 10.96
CA GLY A 433 -21.19 8.28 12.14
C GLY A 433 -21.87 8.79 13.42
N GLU A 434 -21.87 10.11 13.63
CA GLU A 434 -22.52 10.75 14.79
C GLU A 434 -24.02 10.44 14.89
N LEU A 435 -24.75 10.52 13.76
CA LEU A 435 -26.17 10.20 13.73
C LEU A 435 -26.41 8.72 14.06
N ASN A 436 -25.64 7.81 13.47
CA ASN A 436 -25.69 6.38 13.76
C ASN A 436 -25.48 6.11 15.25
N GLN A 437 -24.51 6.77 15.88
CA GLN A 437 -24.27 6.67 17.33
C GLN A 437 -25.46 7.19 18.16
N GLN A 438 -26.04 8.33 17.80
CA GLN A 438 -27.22 8.87 18.48
C GLN A 438 -28.41 7.91 18.39
N ILE A 439 -28.67 7.33 17.21
CA ILE A 439 -29.73 6.33 17.01
C ILE A 439 -29.47 5.10 17.89
N ARG A 440 -28.23 4.59 17.93
CA ARG A 440 -27.87 3.43 18.78
C ARG A 440 -28.06 3.71 20.26
N ARG A 441 -27.73 4.92 20.74
CA ARG A 441 -27.98 5.33 22.13
C ARG A 441 -29.46 5.32 22.51
N VAL A 442 -30.32 5.79 21.62
CA VAL A 442 -31.78 5.82 21.84
C VAL A 442 -32.40 4.43 21.74
N THR A 443 -31.96 3.64 20.77
CA THR A 443 -32.56 2.34 20.46
C THR A 443 -32.01 1.20 21.32
N GLY A 444 -30.79 1.34 21.86
CA GLY A 444 -30.09 0.24 22.53
C GLY A 444 -29.68 -0.89 21.58
N ILE A 445 -29.81 -0.71 20.26
CA ILE A 445 -29.41 -1.69 19.25
C ILE A 445 -27.90 -1.57 19.06
N TYR A 446 -27.15 -2.37 19.83
CA TYR A 446 -25.69 -2.48 19.73
C TYR A 446 -25.21 -3.79 19.11
N ASP A 447 -26.10 -4.76 18.89
CA ASP A 447 -25.75 -6.02 18.21
C ASP A 447 -25.41 -5.72 16.74
N LYS A 448 -24.18 -6.06 16.36
CA LYS A 448 -23.57 -5.81 15.04
C LYS A 448 -23.59 -7.06 14.15
N SER A 449 -24.07 -8.20 14.65
CA SER A 449 -23.92 -9.52 14.02
C SER A 449 -25.20 -10.10 13.42
N SER A 450 -26.36 -9.55 13.76
CA SER A 450 -27.66 -9.92 13.18
C SER A 450 -28.64 -8.76 13.29
N SER A 451 -29.79 -8.85 12.64
CA SER A 451 -30.90 -7.88 12.69
C SER A 451 -31.46 -7.71 14.11
N GLY A 452 -30.68 -7.10 15.02
CA GLY A 452 -31.00 -6.93 16.44
C GLY A 452 -32.09 -5.90 16.71
N ALA A 453 -32.70 -5.35 15.67
CA ALA A 453 -33.98 -4.66 15.80
C ALA A 453 -35.08 -5.72 15.86
N ASP A 454 -35.80 -5.80 16.99
CA ASP A 454 -37.09 -6.49 17.01
C ASP A 454 -37.98 -5.85 15.93
N MET A 455 -38.19 -6.57 14.83
CA MET A 455 -38.96 -6.06 13.69
C MET A 455 -40.42 -5.75 14.05
N ASN A 456 -40.89 -6.23 15.21
CA ASN A 456 -42.22 -5.95 15.74
C ASN A 456 -42.25 -4.74 16.69
N ARG A 457 -41.10 -4.12 17.00
CA ARG A 457 -41.01 -2.93 17.85
C ARG A 457 -41.10 -1.66 17.01
N THR A 458 -42.11 -0.85 17.28
CA THR A 458 -42.22 0.49 16.69
C THR A 458 -41.40 1.48 17.52
N TRP A 459 -40.53 2.23 16.85
CA TRP A 459 -39.75 3.31 17.45
C TRP A 459 -40.43 4.64 17.15
N ASP A 460 -40.39 5.58 18.08
CA ASP A 460 -40.71 6.99 17.83
C ASP A 460 -39.40 7.78 17.93
N LEU A 461 -38.57 7.70 16.88
CA LEU A 461 -37.24 8.31 16.91
C LEU A 461 -37.31 9.84 16.96
N GLU A 462 -38.37 10.46 16.44
CA GLU A 462 -38.53 11.92 16.43
C GLU A 462 -38.64 12.49 17.84
N GLN A 463 -39.22 11.73 18.77
CA GLN A 463 -39.28 12.13 20.17
C GLN A 463 -37.88 12.28 20.81
N TYR A 464 -36.93 11.44 20.40
CA TYR A 464 -35.59 11.40 21.01
C TYR A 464 -34.52 12.11 20.18
N ILE A 465 -34.72 12.20 18.86
CA ILE A 465 -33.85 12.87 17.90
C ILE A 465 -34.73 13.77 17.00
N PRO A 466 -35.21 14.93 17.51
CA PRO A 466 -36.18 15.76 16.80
C PRO A 466 -35.71 16.27 15.43
N ASP A 467 -34.40 16.33 15.22
CA ASP A 467 -33.76 16.81 13.99
C ASP A 467 -33.29 15.68 13.07
N ILE A 468 -33.64 14.41 13.34
CA ILE A 468 -33.22 13.27 12.51
C ILE A 468 -33.61 13.43 11.04
N LYS A 469 -34.83 13.89 10.77
CA LYS A 469 -35.33 14.10 9.41
C LYS A 469 -34.61 15.24 8.68
N PRO A 470 -34.46 16.44 9.28
CA PRO A 470 -33.59 17.49 8.75
C PRO A 470 -32.17 17.00 8.44
N ARG A 471 -31.50 16.30 9.36
CA ARG A 471 -30.13 15.80 9.16
C ARG A 471 -30.01 14.82 8.00
N LEU A 472 -30.90 13.82 7.92
CA LEU A 472 -30.92 12.88 6.79
C LEU A 472 -31.14 13.56 5.44
N THR A 473 -31.98 14.61 5.43
CA THR A 473 -32.24 15.41 4.22
C THR A 473 -31.01 16.24 3.83
N GLU A 474 -30.33 16.82 4.80
CA GLU A 474 -29.09 17.58 4.60
C GLU A 474 -27.99 16.70 4.02
N PHE A 475 -27.75 15.51 4.61
CA PHE A 475 -26.76 14.55 4.12
C PHE A 475 -27.06 14.13 2.67
N ALA A 476 -28.34 13.90 2.36
CA ALA A 476 -28.76 13.56 1.00
C ALA A 476 -28.51 14.70 0.00
N ASN A 477 -28.74 15.94 0.41
CA ASN A 477 -28.51 17.10 -0.43
C ASN A 477 -27.01 17.34 -0.66
N ASP A 478 -26.17 17.17 0.37
CA ASP A 478 -24.72 17.29 0.24
C ASP A 478 -24.16 16.19 -0.68
N LEU A 479 -24.56 14.92 -0.49
CA LEU A 479 -24.16 13.83 -1.42
C LEU A 479 -24.61 14.07 -2.87
N ARG A 480 -25.75 14.75 -3.10
CA ARG A 480 -26.17 15.15 -4.45
C ARG A 480 -25.26 16.24 -5.03
N GLN A 481 -24.89 17.24 -4.24
CA GLN A 481 -23.93 18.27 -4.66
C GLN A 481 -22.56 17.67 -4.96
N LEU A 482 -22.08 16.76 -4.11
CA LEU A 482 -20.82 16.03 -4.34
C LEU A 482 -20.91 15.15 -5.60
N ALA A 483 -22.09 14.58 -5.90
CA ALA A 483 -22.30 13.85 -7.15
C ALA A 483 -22.20 14.79 -8.37
N ASP A 484 -22.79 15.98 -8.29
CA ASP A 484 -22.71 16.98 -9.36
C ASP A 484 -21.27 17.49 -9.56
N LEU A 485 -20.51 17.67 -8.48
CA LEU A 485 -19.07 17.98 -8.53
C LEU A 485 -18.27 16.82 -9.13
N GLN A 486 -18.56 15.58 -8.75
CA GLN A 486 -17.88 14.40 -9.28
C GLN A 486 -18.18 14.20 -10.75
N ALA A 487 -19.40 14.50 -11.21
CA ALA A 487 -19.78 14.42 -12.62
C ALA A 487 -18.86 15.28 -13.51
N ALA A 488 -18.39 16.43 -12.99
CA ALA A 488 -17.42 17.28 -13.69
C ALA A 488 -16.00 16.70 -13.71
N ASN A 489 -15.71 15.69 -12.90
CA ASN A 489 -14.41 15.00 -12.81
C ASN A 489 -14.48 13.56 -13.36
N THR A 490 -15.57 13.20 -14.05
CA THR A 490 -15.77 11.87 -14.62
C THR A 490 -16.16 11.92 -16.09
N MET A 491 -15.82 10.86 -16.81
CA MET A 491 -16.23 10.67 -18.19
C MET A 491 -17.55 9.90 -18.27
N GLY A 492 -18.58 10.57 -18.80
CA GLY A 492 -19.92 10.00 -18.89
C GLY A 492 -20.56 9.80 -17.51
N GLN A 493 -21.43 8.80 -17.37
CA GLN A 493 -21.98 8.43 -16.06
C GLN A 493 -20.95 7.60 -15.28
N GLY A 494 -20.30 8.23 -14.31
CA GLY A 494 -19.38 7.55 -13.40
C GLY A 494 -20.09 6.63 -12.40
N GLU A 495 -19.46 5.49 -12.07
CA GLU A 495 -19.97 4.58 -11.03
C GLU A 495 -20.04 5.27 -9.65
N THR A 496 -19.04 6.11 -9.36
CA THR A 496 -18.93 6.89 -8.13
C THR A 496 -20.07 7.90 -7.98
N GLU A 497 -20.32 8.72 -9.01
CA GLU A 497 -21.44 9.68 -9.04
C GLU A 497 -22.79 8.97 -8.82
N THR A 498 -23.04 7.91 -9.58
CA THR A 498 -24.29 7.12 -9.50
C THR A 498 -24.48 6.56 -8.09
N SER A 499 -23.39 6.18 -7.45
CA SER A 499 -23.42 5.65 -6.09
C SER A 499 -23.71 6.73 -5.05
N PHE A 500 -23.17 7.95 -5.21
CA PHE A 500 -23.52 9.09 -4.35
C PHE A 500 -25.01 9.43 -4.47
N ARG A 501 -25.55 9.48 -5.70
CA ARG A 501 -26.98 9.74 -5.94
C ARG A 501 -27.88 8.68 -5.32
N ARG A 502 -27.52 7.40 -5.44
CA ARG A 502 -28.24 6.28 -4.81
C ARG A 502 -28.18 6.32 -3.29
N ALA A 503 -27.04 6.68 -2.70
CA ALA A 503 -26.92 6.88 -1.25
C ALA A 503 -27.84 8.02 -0.79
N ALA A 504 -27.84 9.16 -1.50
CA ALA A 504 -28.75 10.27 -1.24
C ALA A 504 -30.24 9.88 -1.34
N GLU A 505 -30.63 9.10 -2.35
CA GLU A 505 -32.00 8.60 -2.48
C GLU A 505 -32.41 7.70 -1.31
N ASN A 506 -31.51 6.85 -0.84
CA ASN A 506 -31.77 6.00 0.32
C ASN A 506 -31.91 6.83 1.61
N LEU A 507 -31.09 7.87 1.80
CA LEU A 507 -31.23 8.82 2.91
C LEU A 507 -32.59 9.53 2.87
N LEU A 508 -33.06 9.96 1.70
CA LEU A 508 -34.38 10.60 1.56
C LEU A 508 -35.53 9.64 1.84
N LYS A 509 -35.41 8.36 1.44
CA LYS A 509 -36.39 7.32 1.80
C LYS A 509 -36.45 7.12 3.32
N LEU A 510 -35.31 7.12 4.00
CA LEU A 510 -35.24 7.05 5.47
C LEU A 510 -35.79 8.32 6.13
N ALA A 511 -35.56 9.50 5.56
CA ALA A 511 -36.12 10.76 6.06
C ALA A 511 -37.66 10.82 5.90
N ALA A 512 -38.21 10.13 4.91
CA ALA A 512 -39.65 10.02 4.69
C ALA A 512 -40.33 9.06 5.69
N ASP A 513 -39.63 8.02 6.15
CA ASP A 513 -40.09 7.07 7.15
C ASP A 513 -38.99 6.77 8.18
N ILE A 514 -38.82 7.69 9.13
CA ILE A 514 -37.75 7.65 10.14
C ILE A 514 -37.86 6.42 11.05
N ASN A 515 -39.04 5.82 11.19
CA ASN A 515 -39.26 4.67 12.06
C ASN A 515 -38.66 3.38 11.46
N GLN A 516 -38.28 3.38 10.18
CA GLN A 516 -37.50 2.30 9.57
C GLN A 516 -35.99 2.41 9.81
N VAL A 517 -35.49 3.56 10.29
CA VAL A 517 -34.04 3.77 10.50
C VAL A 517 -33.41 2.70 11.41
N PRO A 518 -34.01 2.30 12.55
CA PRO A 518 -33.44 1.25 13.41
C PRO A 518 -33.33 -0.11 12.72
N ASN A 519 -34.29 -0.43 11.84
CA ASN A 519 -34.31 -1.68 11.07
C ASN A 519 -33.28 -1.69 9.93
N ARG A 520 -32.67 -0.54 9.62
CA ARG A 520 -31.66 -0.36 8.58
C ARG A 520 -30.32 0.13 9.14
N ILE A 521 -30.05 -0.08 10.43
CA ILE A 521 -28.83 0.43 11.08
C ILE A 521 -27.54 -0.08 10.41
N ASN A 522 -27.53 -1.33 9.92
CA ASN A 522 -26.39 -1.90 9.20
C ASN A 522 -26.13 -1.21 7.84
N TRP A 523 -27.14 -0.58 7.25
CA TRP A 523 -26.96 0.19 6.02
C TRP A 523 -26.15 1.48 6.28
N PHE A 524 -26.29 2.13 7.45
CA PHE A 524 -25.43 3.26 7.82
C PHE A 524 -23.95 2.84 7.89
N GLU A 525 -23.67 1.64 8.39
CA GLU A 525 -22.31 1.10 8.43
C GLU A 525 -21.76 0.78 7.04
N SER A 526 -22.59 0.19 6.17
CA SER A 526 -22.24 -0.05 4.76
C SER A 526 -21.96 1.25 4.03
N MET A 527 -22.85 2.24 4.15
CA MET A 527 -22.69 3.55 3.52
C MET A 527 -21.42 4.25 4.03
N ALA A 528 -21.14 4.17 5.34
CA ALA A 528 -19.88 4.70 5.89
C ALA A 528 -18.64 4.01 5.28
N ASN A 529 -18.67 2.69 5.07
CA ASN A 529 -17.59 1.97 4.38
C ASN A 529 -17.45 2.44 2.93
N ASP A 530 -18.57 2.62 2.23
CA ASP A 530 -18.60 3.04 0.82
C ASP A 530 -18.01 4.44 0.66
N LEU A 531 -18.46 5.41 1.47
CA LEU A 531 -17.93 6.79 1.49
C LEU A 531 -16.41 6.78 1.73
N ALA A 532 -15.95 5.99 2.70
CA ALA A 532 -14.54 5.90 3.01
C ALA A 532 -13.72 5.25 1.88
N SER A 533 -14.23 4.21 1.23
CA SER A 533 -13.60 3.61 0.05
C SER A 533 -13.46 4.62 -1.11
N TRP A 534 -14.50 5.42 -1.34
CA TRP A 534 -14.48 6.46 -2.37
C TRP A 534 -13.46 7.56 -2.08
N THR A 535 -13.27 7.97 -0.82
CA THR A 535 -12.22 8.94 -0.45
C THR A 535 -10.83 8.45 -0.83
N TYR A 536 -10.55 7.14 -0.69
CA TYR A 536 -9.27 6.56 -1.09
C TYR A 536 -9.09 6.57 -2.61
N SER A 537 -10.14 6.19 -3.35
CA SER A 537 -10.11 6.17 -4.82
C SER A 537 -9.84 7.55 -5.42
N LEU A 538 -10.43 8.62 -4.87
CA LEU A 538 -10.26 10.00 -5.35
C LEU A 538 -8.82 10.53 -5.22
N MET A 539 -8.07 10.04 -4.22
CA MET A 539 -6.69 10.44 -3.98
C MET A 539 -5.69 9.67 -4.84
N SER A 540 -6.10 8.55 -5.46
CA SER A 540 -5.24 7.73 -6.31
C SER A 540 -5.16 8.32 -7.72
N GLN A 541 -4.03 8.94 -8.07
CA GLN A 541 -3.84 9.64 -9.34
C GLN A 541 -2.83 8.91 -10.26
N LYS A 542 -2.81 7.58 -10.23
CA LYS A 542 -1.87 6.73 -10.99
C LYS A 542 -1.93 6.98 -12.49
N LEU A 543 -0.81 7.03 -13.21
CA LEU A 543 -0.76 7.17 -14.68
C LEU A 543 0.48 6.48 -15.22
N SER A 544 0.37 5.78 -16.35
CA SER A 544 1.54 5.26 -17.08
C SER A 544 1.81 6.08 -18.34
N LEU A 545 3.08 6.32 -18.65
CA LEU A 545 3.55 7.07 -19.82
C LEU A 545 4.50 6.21 -20.65
N ASP A 546 4.34 6.25 -21.96
CA ASP A 546 5.22 5.58 -22.94
C ASP A 546 6.23 6.59 -23.48
N TYR A 547 5.74 7.64 -24.16
CA TYR A 547 6.56 8.75 -24.61
C TYR A 547 5.77 10.06 -24.64
N PHE A 548 6.47 11.18 -24.80
CA PHE A 548 5.87 12.45 -25.20
C PHE A 548 6.45 12.94 -26.52
N TRP A 549 5.71 13.78 -27.24
CA TRP A 549 6.19 14.41 -28.47
C TRP A 549 6.20 15.92 -28.33
N VAL A 550 7.12 16.54 -29.05
CA VAL A 550 7.17 17.99 -29.28
C VAL A 550 7.14 18.20 -30.79
N ALA A 551 6.22 19.03 -31.27
CA ALA A 551 5.98 19.21 -32.70
C ALA A 551 5.77 20.68 -33.06
N GLU A 552 6.18 21.07 -34.26
CA GLU A 552 5.74 22.32 -34.86
C GLU A 552 4.24 22.22 -35.22
N PRO A 553 3.46 23.31 -35.13
CA PRO A 553 2.08 23.32 -35.59
C PRO A 553 1.97 22.86 -37.05
N GLY A 554 1.11 21.88 -37.31
CA GLY A 554 0.91 21.29 -38.64
C GLY A 554 1.81 20.09 -38.96
N ALA A 555 2.80 19.78 -38.12
CA ALA A 555 3.62 18.59 -38.30
C ALA A 555 2.79 17.30 -38.13
N LYS A 556 3.24 16.23 -38.81
CA LYS A 556 2.57 14.93 -38.71
C LYS A 556 2.86 14.27 -37.36
N LEU A 557 1.84 14.20 -36.52
CA LEU A 557 1.90 13.58 -35.20
C LEU A 557 2.12 12.05 -35.25
N PRO A 558 2.72 11.46 -34.18
CA PRO A 558 2.94 10.03 -34.10
C PRO A 558 1.62 9.24 -34.04
N LYS A 559 1.67 7.98 -34.46
CA LYS A 559 0.52 7.07 -34.35
C LYS A 559 0.47 6.50 -32.93
N VAL A 560 -0.47 7.00 -32.14
CA VAL A 560 -0.62 6.68 -30.71
C VAL A 560 -1.58 5.52 -30.43
N THR A 561 -2.71 5.48 -31.14
CA THR A 561 -3.74 4.46 -30.95
C THR A 561 -3.53 3.28 -31.92
N PRO A 562 -3.45 2.02 -31.43
CA PRO A 562 -3.35 0.84 -32.29
C PRO A 562 -4.56 0.64 -33.18
N THR A 563 -4.34 0.25 -34.43
CA THR A 563 -5.40 -0.27 -35.30
C THR A 563 -5.57 -1.78 -35.11
N PHE A 564 -6.69 -2.33 -35.58
CA PHE A 564 -6.92 -3.79 -35.60
C PHE A 564 -5.75 -4.56 -36.21
N PHE A 565 -5.19 -4.09 -37.33
CA PHE A 565 -4.07 -4.75 -38.00
C PHE A 565 -2.76 -4.67 -37.19
N ASP A 566 -2.51 -3.56 -36.48
CA ASP A 566 -1.34 -3.46 -35.60
C ASP A 566 -1.44 -4.48 -34.46
N ASN A 567 -2.63 -4.64 -33.89
CA ASN A 567 -2.89 -5.61 -32.82
C ASN A 567 -2.66 -7.04 -33.29
N VAL A 568 -3.22 -7.42 -34.45
CA VAL A 568 -3.02 -8.76 -35.02
C VAL A 568 -1.54 -9.02 -35.33
N SER A 569 -0.85 -8.07 -35.94
CA SER A 569 0.59 -8.16 -36.23
C SER A 569 1.42 -8.34 -34.97
N SER A 570 1.16 -7.53 -33.93
CA SER A 570 1.87 -7.59 -32.65
C SER A 570 1.62 -8.92 -31.93
N GLN A 571 0.37 -9.40 -31.91
CA GLN A 571 0.07 -10.72 -31.34
C GLN A 571 0.78 -11.85 -32.07
N PHE A 572 0.85 -11.80 -33.41
CA PHE A 572 1.56 -12.79 -34.19
C PHE A 572 3.07 -12.78 -33.90
N LYS A 573 3.70 -11.59 -33.86
CA LYS A 573 5.10 -11.42 -33.46
C LYS A 573 5.37 -12.00 -32.07
N ARG A 574 4.52 -11.68 -31.08
CA ARG A 574 4.62 -12.19 -29.70
C ARG A 574 4.47 -13.71 -29.64
N TRP A 575 3.48 -14.26 -30.34
CA TRP A 575 3.28 -15.71 -30.42
C TRP A 575 4.49 -16.41 -31.02
N VAL A 576 5.04 -15.95 -32.14
CA VAL A 576 6.29 -16.50 -32.71
C VAL A 576 7.44 -16.37 -31.71
N GLY A 577 7.59 -15.18 -31.09
CA GLY A 577 8.60 -14.91 -30.08
C GLY A 577 8.54 -15.86 -28.89
N SER A 578 7.35 -16.29 -28.47
CA SER A 578 7.18 -17.24 -27.36
C SER A 578 7.71 -18.65 -27.63
N TYR A 579 7.90 -19.06 -28.89
CA TYR A 579 8.53 -20.34 -29.23
C TYR A 579 10.05 -20.24 -29.36
N THR A 580 10.57 -19.03 -29.55
CA THR A 580 12.01 -18.78 -29.75
C THR A 580 12.68 -18.23 -28.50
N ASN A 581 11.91 -17.63 -27.57
CA ASN A 581 12.40 -17.08 -26.31
C ASN A 581 11.95 -17.95 -25.14
N ASP A 582 12.94 -18.50 -24.42
CA ASP A 582 12.74 -19.12 -23.11
C ASP A 582 12.71 -18.00 -22.04
N SER A 583 11.66 -17.20 -22.04
CA SER A 583 11.50 -16.04 -21.12
C SER A 583 10.86 -16.40 -19.78
N ASN A 584 10.62 -17.69 -19.52
CA ASN A 584 10.32 -18.12 -18.17
C ASN A 584 11.60 -17.96 -17.35
N TYR A 585 11.53 -17.21 -16.23
CA TYR A 585 12.53 -17.23 -15.15
C TYR A 585 12.64 -18.66 -14.59
N ARG A 586 13.30 -19.51 -15.37
CA ARG A 586 13.61 -20.92 -15.15
C ARG A 586 14.89 -21.21 -15.92
N SER A 587 15.91 -20.38 -15.75
CA SER A 587 17.26 -20.76 -16.14
C SER A 587 17.83 -21.63 -15.03
N LYS A 588 17.80 -22.96 -15.21
CA LYS A 588 18.78 -23.81 -14.53
C LYS A 588 20.13 -23.51 -15.20
N GLU A 589 20.79 -22.42 -14.78
CA GLU A 589 22.20 -22.23 -15.11
C GLU A 589 22.94 -23.47 -14.59
N GLU A 590 23.66 -24.14 -15.50
CA GLU A 590 24.24 -25.44 -15.22
C GLU A 590 25.30 -25.30 -14.11
N GLY A 591 24.98 -25.79 -12.91
CA GLY A 591 25.82 -25.63 -11.71
C GLY A 591 25.36 -24.57 -10.70
N ALA A 592 24.46 -23.66 -11.04
CA ALA A 592 23.92 -22.64 -10.12
C ALA A 592 22.94 -23.22 -9.09
N LEU A 593 22.95 -22.67 -7.87
CA LEU A 593 21.97 -22.97 -6.83
C LEU A 593 20.58 -22.56 -7.31
N ASP A 594 19.63 -23.49 -7.39
CA ASP A 594 18.24 -23.19 -7.77
C ASP A 594 17.49 -22.67 -6.54
N VAL A 595 17.18 -21.38 -6.53
CA VAL A 595 16.52 -20.69 -5.40
C VAL A 595 15.12 -20.29 -5.83
N TRP A 596 14.10 -20.89 -5.23
CA TRP A 596 12.73 -20.46 -5.44
C TRP A 596 12.34 -19.35 -4.48
N VAL A 597 11.64 -18.34 -4.98
CA VAL A 597 11.18 -17.20 -4.18
C VAL A 597 9.66 -17.07 -4.30
N VAL A 598 8.98 -17.09 -3.16
CA VAL A 598 7.54 -16.83 -3.05
C VAL A 598 7.34 -15.33 -2.79
N ASN A 599 7.64 -14.52 -3.78
CA ASN A 599 7.51 -13.07 -3.71
C ASN A 599 7.15 -12.49 -5.09
N ASN A 600 6.92 -11.19 -5.15
CA ASN A 600 6.72 -10.51 -6.44
C ASN A 600 8.04 -10.49 -7.25
N ARG A 601 7.91 -10.15 -8.55
CA ARG A 601 9.04 -10.12 -9.48
C ARG A 601 10.14 -9.15 -9.06
N ASP A 602 9.76 -7.96 -8.58
CA ASP A 602 10.71 -6.92 -8.20
C ASP A 602 11.59 -7.36 -7.02
N THR A 603 10.99 -7.95 -6.00
CA THR A 603 11.71 -8.49 -4.86
C THR A 603 12.63 -9.63 -5.29
N ALA A 604 12.20 -10.50 -6.21
CA ALA A 604 13.02 -11.59 -6.72
C ALA A 604 14.22 -11.09 -7.55
N GLU A 605 14.04 -10.07 -8.39
CA GLU A 605 15.13 -9.41 -9.12
C GLU A 605 16.14 -8.76 -8.16
N LEU A 606 15.66 -8.12 -7.10
CA LEU A 606 16.53 -7.56 -6.07
C LEU A 606 17.28 -8.64 -5.28
N ILE A 607 16.65 -9.79 -4.98
CA ILE A 607 17.32 -10.95 -4.36
C ILE A 607 18.43 -11.47 -5.29
N GLN A 608 18.16 -11.63 -6.58
CA GLN A 608 19.15 -12.07 -7.57
C GLN A 608 20.34 -11.10 -7.60
N LYS A 609 20.08 -9.79 -7.72
CA LYS A 609 21.13 -8.76 -7.71
C LYS A 609 21.96 -8.81 -6.41
N THR A 610 21.29 -8.90 -5.26
CA THR A 610 21.96 -8.96 -3.95
C THR A 610 22.84 -10.22 -3.84
N ALA A 611 22.35 -11.35 -4.35
CA ALA A 611 23.12 -12.60 -4.39
C ALA A 611 24.35 -12.45 -5.29
N ASP A 612 24.21 -11.90 -6.50
CA ASP A 612 25.33 -11.71 -7.41
C ASP A 612 26.40 -10.76 -6.85
N ASP A 613 25.97 -9.62 -6.30
CA ASP A 613 26.86 -8.56 -5.80
C ASP A 613 27.61 -8.99 -4.54
N TYR A 614 27.00 -9.75 -3.64
CA TYR A 614 27.54 -9.99 -2.29
C TYR A 614 27.77 -11.46 -1.92
N PHE A 615 27.02 -12.40 -2.50
CA PHE A 615 27.20 -13.83 -2.24
C PHE A 615 28.09 -14.47 -3.29
N THR A 616 27.69 -14.42 -4.56
CA THR A 616 28.41 -15.01 -5.70
C THR A 616 29.80 -14.40 -5.82
N SER A 617 29.92 -13.07 -5.71
CA SER A 617 31.21 -12.36 -5.78
C SER A 617 32.22 -12.81 -4.71
N LYS A 618 31.75 -13.16 -3.50
CA LYS A 618 32.60 -13.58 -2.37
C LYS A 618 32.86 -15.08 -2.34
N THR A 619 31.88 -15.89 -2.71
CA THR A 619 31.91 -17.35 -2.54
C THR A 619 32.24 -18.10 -3.84
N GLY A 620 32.02 -17.47 -4.99
CA GLY A 620 32.08 -18.11 -6.30
C GLY A 620 30.92 -19.08 -6.59
N ILE A 621 29.91 -19.16 -5.72
CA ILE A 621 28.73 -20.03 -5.90
C ILE A 621 27.68 -19.25 -6.71
N PRO A 622 27.36 -19.65 -7.95
CA PRO A 622 26.34 -18.97 -8.74
C PRO A 622 24.94 -19.29 -8.21
N VAL A 623 24.04 -18.32 -8.27
CA VAL A 623 22.66 -18.41 -7.76
C VAL A 623 21.69 -18.09 -8.89
N SER A 624 20.65 -18.90 -9.04
CA SER A 624 19.55 -18.67 -9.98
C SER A 624 18.23 -18.55 -9.22
N VAL A 625 17.67 -17.34 -9.20
CA VAL A 625 16.43 -17.01 -8.50
C VAL A 625 15.22 -17.18 -9.43
N ASN A 626 14.26 -18.00 -8.99
CA ASN A 626 13.06 -18.36 -9.76
C ASN A 626 11.77 -18.04 -8.97
N ILE A 627 10.84 -17.32 -9.59
CA ILE A 627 9.58 -16.90 -8.94
C ILE A 627 8.56 -18.03 -8.91
N VAL A 628 7.87 -18.17 -7.77
CA VAL A 628 6.79 -19.14 -7.57
C VAL A 628 5.48 -18.45 -7.20
N ASN A 629 4.55 -18.40 -8.16
CA ASN A 629 3.22 -17.77 -7.98
C ASN A 629 2.20 -18.68 -7.26
N ASP A 630 2.40 -19.99 -7.25
CA ASP A 630 1.56 -20.97 -6.53
C ASP A 630 2.47 -21.97 -5.80
N PRO A 631 2.97 -21.61 -4.59
CA PRO A 631 3.89 -22.45 -3.85
C PRO A 631 3.22 -23.76 -3.45
N THR A 632 1.96 -23.75 -3.02
CA THR A 632 1.24 -24.96 -2.57
C THR A 632 1.17 -26.01 -3.67
N GLN A 633 0.69 -25.64 -4.86
CA GLN A 633 0.57 -26.59 -5.97
C GLN A 633 1.94 -27.02 -6.48
N LYS A 634 2.90 -26.10 -6.62
CA LYS A 634 4.24 -26.43 -7.13
C LYS A 634 5.01 -27.33 -6.17
N PHE A 635 4.93 -27.09 -4.86
CA PHE A 635 5.58 -27.95 -3.86
C PHE A 635 4.94 -29.33 -3.80
N LEU A 636 3.61 -29.43 -3.89
CA LEU A 636 2.93 -30.72 -3.94
C LEU A 636 3.34 -31.53 -5.18
N LEU A 637 3.28 -30.91 -6.36
CA LEU A 637 3.66 -31.56 -7.62
C LEU A 637 5.17 -31.86 -7.66
N GLY A 638 6.01 -30.94 -7.18
CA GLY A 638 7.46 -31.09 -7.06
C GLY A 638 7.84 -32.25 -6.15
N ASN A 639 7.12 -32.43 -5.03
CA ASN A 639 7.31 -33.58 -4.15
C ASN A 639 7.02 -34.92 -4.82
N ILE A 640 5.94 -34.97 -5.61
CA ILE A 640 5.55 -36.17 -6.37
C ILE A 640 6.53 -36.42 -7.52
N ALA A 641 6.95 -35.37 -8.23
CA ALA A 641 7.79 -35.45 -9.42
C ALA A 641 9.29 -35.58 -9.11
N GLY A 642 9.72 -35.25 -7.89
CA GLY A 642 11.14 -35.17 -7.50
C GLY A 642 11.87 -33.95 -8.07
N ASP A 643 11.15 -32.91 -8.50
CA ASP A 643 11.70 -31.66 -9.05
C ASP A 643 11.49 -30.53 -8.04
N PHE A 644 12.37 -30.51 -7.02
CA PHE A 644 12.46 -29.45 -6.01
C PHE A 644 13.65 -28.52 -6.31
N PRO A 645 13.57 -27.23 -5.94
CA PRO A 645 14.74 -26.35 -5.90
C PRO A 645 15.74 -26.78 -4.82
N ASP A 646 16.94 -26.20 -4.84
CA ASP A 646 17.92 -26.38 -3.77
C ASP A 646 17.49 -25.61 -2.50
N VAL A 647 17.03 -24.38 -2.67
CA VAL A 647 16.55 -23.49 -1.59
C VAL A 647 15.18 -22.93 -1.93
N THR A 648 14.33 -22.70 -0.93
CA THR A 648 13.15 -21.84 -1.09
C THR A 648 13.09 -20.76 -0.02
N LEU A 649 12.79 -19.54 -0.47
CA LEU A 649 12.59 -18.34 0.32
C LEU A 649 11.11 -17.91 0.25
N GLY A 650 10.59 -17.29 1.31
CA GLY A 650 9.21 -16.81 1.36
C GLY A 650 8.15 -17.88 1.67
N LEU A 651 8.54 -19.09 2.06
CA LEU A 651 7.57 -20.16 2.35
C LEU A 651 6.84 -19.88 3.68
N SER A 652 5.52 -20.08 3.77
CA SER A 652 4.79 -19.84 5.04
C SER A 652 5.24 -20.78 6.16
N GLU A 653 5.05 -20.37 7.42
CA GLU A 653 5.48 -21.18 8.57
C GLU A 653 4.81 -22.57 8.60
N GLU A 654 3.52 -22.63 8.25
CA GLU A 654 2.74 -23.86 8.20
C GLU A 654 3.28 -24.84 7.16
N MET A 655 3.60 -24.34 5.96
CA MET A 655 4.14 -25.17 4.88
C MET A 655 5.53 -25.70 5.25
N ALA A 656 6.39 -24.87 5.83
CA ALA A 656 7.71 -25.29 6.29
C ALA A 656 7.61 -26.42 7.32
N GLY A 657 6.74 -26.26 8.34
CA GLY A 657 6.50 -27.29 9.34
C GLY A 657 5.95 -28.59 8.73
N ASP A 658 4.95 -28.50 7.83
CA ASP A 658 4.35 -29.66 7.18
C ASP A 658 5.35 -30.43 6.30
N PHE A 659 6.20 -29.74 5.53
CA PHE A 659 7.21 -30.39 4.69
C PHE A 659 8.39 -30.94 5.52
N GLY A 660 8.79 -30.26 6.59
CA GLY A 660 9.79 -30.75 7.54
C GLY A 660 9.34 -32.05 8.20
N MET A 661 8.12 -32.06 8.76
CA MET A 661 7.52 -33.25 9.37
C MET A 661 7.38 -34.44 8.41
N ARG A 662 7.26 -34.19 7.10
CA ARG A 662 7.17 -35.23 6.05
C ARG A 662 8.52 -35.67 5.49
N GLY A 663 9.63 -35.14 6.00
CA GLY A 663 10.98 -35.46 5.54
C GLY A 663 11.31 -34.92 4.15
N ALA A 664 10.66 -33.83 3.73
CA ALA A 664 10.96 -33.18 2.44
C ALA A 664 12.04 -32.10 2.57
N LEU A 665 12.36 -31.67 3.79
CA LEU A 665 13.33 -30.61 4.10
C LEU A 665 14.51 -31.18 4.89
N VAL A 666 15.67 -30.55 4.72
CA VAL A 666 16.88 -30.85 5.50
C VAL A 666 16.70 -30.44 6.95
N ASP A 667 17.15 -31.29 7.86
CA ASP A 667 17.29 -30.96 9.28
C ASP A 667 18.53 -30.07 9.47
N LEU A 668 18.29 -28.76 9.56
CA LEU A 668 19.31 -27.73 9.67
C LEU A 668 20.10 -27.83 10.98
N SER A 669 19.52 -28.42 12.04
CA SER A 669 20.18 -28.61 13.33
C SER A 669 21.45 -29.47 13.24
N LYS A 670 21.54 -30.31 12.20
CA LYS A 670 22.69 -31.17 11.91
C LYS A 670 23.79 -30.47 11.11
N LEU A 671 23.53 -29.29 10.57
CA LEU A 671 24.48 -28.57 9.72
C LEU A 671 25.46 -27.73 10.56
N PRO A 672 26.74 -27.61 10.13
CA PRO A 672 27.74 -26.85 10.88
C PRO A 672 27.34 -25.38 11.06
N GLY A 673 27.40 -24.89 12.31
CA GLY A 673 27.12 -23.48 12.62
C GLY A 673 25.64 -23.12 12.77
N TYR A 674 24.72 -24.10 12.75
CA TYR A 674 23.28 -23.86 12.98
C TYR A 674 23.02 -23.10 14.29
N ALA A 675 23.60 -23.55 15.40
CA ALA A 675 23.40 -22.93 16.70
C ALA A 675 23.85 -21.45 16.75
N GLU A 676 24.77 -21.02 15.87
CA GLU A 676 25.15 -19.61 15.77
C GLU A 676 24.15 -18.83 14.91
N ALA A 677 23.72 -19.40 13.78
CA ALA A 677 22.70 -18.81 12.92
C ALA A 677 21.35 -18.63 13.65
N ALA A 678 20.97 -19.62 14.47
CA ALA A 678 19.73 -19.62 15.23
C ALA A 678 19.63 -18.46 16.24
N LYS A 679 20.76 -17.96 16.78
CA LYS A 679 20.80 -16.83 17.74
C LYS A 679 20.29 -15.52 17.16
N ALA A 680 20.25 -15.39 15.84
CA ALA A 680 19.69 -14.22 15.18
C ALA A 680 18.17 -14.09 15.38
N PHE A 681 17.51 -15.19 15.81
CA PHE A 681 16.08 -15.31 15.94
C PHE A 681 15.66 -15.56 17.37
N GLN A 682 14.40 -15.27 17.63
CA GLN A 682 13.79 -15.58 18.92
C GLN A 682 13.51 -17.08 19.00
N PRO A 683 13.78 -17.75 20.14
CA PRO A 683 13.48 -19.19 20.28
C PRO A 683 12.02 -19.54 19.96
N ALA A 684 11.09 -18.64 20.34
CA ALA A 684 9.67 -18.82 20.08
C ALA A 684 9.28 -18.70 18.59
N ALA A 685 10.12 -18.06 17.76
CA ALA A 685 9.96 -18.00 16.30
C ALA A 685 10.46 -19.27 15.60
N LEU A 686 11.38 -20.02 16.23
CA LEU A 686 11.86 -21.31 15.72
C LEU A 686 10.92 -22.47 16.07
N ARG A 687 10.09 -22.29 17.09
CA ARG A 687 9.17 -23.32 17.63
C ARG A 687 8.32 -24.05 16.57
N PRO A 688 7.74 -23.39 15.54
CA PRO A 688 6.93 -24.10 14.52
C PRO A 688 7.76 -25.01 13.60
N PHE A 689 9.07 -24.80 13.53
CA PHE A 689 9.99 -25.52 12.64
C PHE A 689 10.70 -26.68 13.32
N HIS A 690 10.48 -26.84 14.62
CA HIS A 690 10.99 -27.95 15.39
C HIS A 690 10.05 -29.15 15.29
N TYR A 691 10.57 -30.27 14.80
CA TYR A 691 9.84 -31.53 14.76
C TYR A 691 10.78 -32.68 15.06
N ASP A 692 10.40 -33.54 16.01
CA ASP A 692 11.11 -34.78 16.30
C ASP A 692 12.62 -34.61 16.60
N GLY A 693 12.98 -33.52 17.29
CA GLY A 693 14.36 -33.22 17.67
C GLY A 693 15.22 -32.54 16.59
N GLY A 694 14.64 -32.23 15.43
CA GLY A 694 15.31 -31.50 14.34
C GLY A 694 14.62 -30.17 14.02
N ASP A 695 15.35 -29.28 13.33
CA ASP A 695 14.88 -27.95 12.94
C ASP A 695 14.94 -27.80 11.41
N TYR A 696 13.81 -27.50 10.77
CA TYR A 696 13.68 -27.65 9.31
C TYR A 696 13.62 -26.34 8.51
N ALA A 697 13.68 -25.20 9.19
CA ALA A 697 13.63 -23.88 8.55
C ALA A 697 14.32 -22.81 9.40
N LEU A 698 14.73 -21.72 8.74
CA LEU A 698 15.05 -20.46 9.40
C LEU A 698 13.95 -19.42 9.12
N PRO A 699 13.52 -18.63 10.10
CA PRO A 699 12.62 -17.51 9.88
C PRO A 699 13.27 -16.49 8.93
N GLU A 700 12.50 -15.97 7.99
CA GLU A 700 12.93 -14.94 7.05
C GLU A 700 12.27 -13.60 7.39
N THR A 701 10.94 -13.59 7.44
CA THR A 701 10.15 -12.44 7.91
C THR A 701 9.34 -12.82 9.15
N GLN A 702 9.12 -11.86 10.04
CA GLN A 702 8.33 -12.04 11.26
C GLN A 702 7.46 -10.82 11.51
N ALA A 703 6.17 -10.96 11.22
CA ALA A 703 5.18 -9.91 11.49
C ALA A 703 5.01 -9.69 13.00
N PHE A 704 4.65 -8.47 13.38
CA PHE A 704 4.33 -8.10 14.76
C PHE A 704 2.88 -7.62 14.87
N SER A 705 2.36 -7.61 16.11
CA SER A 705 1.08 -7.00 16.45
C SER A 705 1.29 -5.96 17.55
N VAL A 706 0.55 -4.84 17.47
CA VAL A 706 0.62 -3.73 18.43
C VAL A 706 -0.76 -3.17 18.70
N LEU A 707 -0.95 -2.57 19.87
CA LEU A 707 -2.13 -1.76 20.17
C LEU A 707 -1.95 -0.39 19.51
N MET A 708 -2.77 -0.07 18.52
CA MET A 708 -2.83 1.25 17.91
C MET A 708 -3.93 2.08 18.56
N TYR A 709 -3.67 3.36 18.82
CA TYR A 709 -4.68 4.28 19.36
C TYR A 709 -4.52 5.72 18.86
N ARG A 710 -5.66 6.42 18.74
CA ARG A 710 -5.78 7.84 18.38
C ARG A 710 -5.56 8.71 19.62
N THR A 711 -4.43 9.42 19.67
CA THR A 711 -4.03 10.24 20.82
C THR A 711 -4.96 11.42 21.01
N ASP A 712 -5.34 12.07 19.92
CA ASP A 712 -6.28 13.19 19.89
C ASP A 712 -7.65 12.80 20.47
N ILE A 713 -8.20 11.66 20.03
CA ILE A 713 -9.50 11.18 20.51
C ILE A 713 -9.39 10.76 21.98
N LEU A 714 -8.44 9.90 22.34
CA LEU A 714 -8.33 9.44 23.74
C LEU A 714 -8.13 10.60 24.73
N ASN A 715 -7.32 11.60 24.37
CA ASN A 715 -7.13 12.80 25.17
C ASN A 715 -8.43 13.62 25.32
N GLN A 716 -9.20 13.79 24.25
CA GLN A 716 -10.51 14.45 24.29
C GLN A 716 -11.50 13.70 25.21
N LEU A 717 -11.41 12.36 25.25
CA LEU A 717 -12.27 11.56 26.11
C LEU A 717 -11.78 11.48 27.56
N GLY A 718 -10.56 11.93 27.86
CA GLY A 718 -9.91 11.75 29.17
C GLY A 718 -9.56 10.29 29.47
N ILE A 719 -9.40 9.47 28.42
CA ILE A 719 -9.12 8.03 28.53
C ILE A 719 -7.62 7.81 28.36
N LYS A 720 -7.00 7.07 29.29
CA LYS A 720 -5.63 6.59 29.13
C LYS A 720 -5.63 5.33 28.26
N PRO A 721 -4.61 5.13 27.41
CA PRO A 721 -4.50 3.89 26.67
C PRO A 721 -4.32 2.69 27.64
N PRO A 722 -4.98 1.55 27.39
CA PRO A 722 -5.03 0.41 28.30
C PRO A 722 -3.73 -0.40 28.28
N ASP A 723 -3.34 -0.92 29.44
CA ASP A 723 -2.17 -1.78 29.58
C ASP A 723 -2.57 -3.27 29.65
N THR A 724 -3.73 -3.56 30.23
CA THR A 724 -4.26 -4.91 30.45
C THR A 724 -5.64 -5.10 29.80
N TRP A 725 -6.06 -6.36 29.63
CA TRP A 725 -7.43 -6.66 29.19
C TRP A 725 -8.50 -6.16 30.17
N ASP A 726 -8.20 -6.07 31.46
CA ASP A 726 -9.10 -5.47 32.44
C ASP A 726 -9.23 -3.95 32.20
N ASP A 727 -8.14 -3.27 31.83
CA ASP A 727 -8.20 -1.86 31.43
C ASP A 727 -9.04 -1.67 30.17
N VAL A 728 -8.92 -2.58 29.18
CA VAL A 728 -9.78 -2.58 27.98
C VAL A 728 -11.24 -2.66 28.40
N VAL A 729 -11.62 -3.65 29.22
CA VAL A 729 -12.99 -3.80 29.74
C VAL A 729 -13.47 -2.54 30.47
N ASN A 730 -12.59 -1.90 31.26
CA ASN A 730 -12.93 -0.69 32.02
C ASN A 730 -13.19 0.53 31.13
N ILE A 731 -12.48 0.67 30.00
CA ILE A 731 -12.67 1.82 29.09
C ILE A 731 -13.82 1.61 28.10
N LEU A 732 -14.21 0.37 27.81
CA LEU A 732 -15.26 0.04 26.83
C LEU A 732 -16.57 0.79 27.07
N PRO A 733 -17.14 0.86 28.29
CA PRO A 733 -18.37 1.62 28.52
C PRO A 733 -18.23 3.11 28.14
N SER A 734 -17.09 3.72 28.44
CA SER A 734 -16.83 5.14 28.13
C SER A 734 -16.67 5.37 26.63
N LEU A 735 -16.02 4.44 25.92
CA LEU A 735 -15.91 4.46 24.46
C LEU A 735 -17.29 4.28 23.81
N GLN A 736 -18.02 3.22 24.18
CA GLN A 736 -19.29 2.84 23.59
C GLN A 736 -20.41 3.86 23.85
N GLN A 737 -20.46 4.49 25.03
CA GLN A 737 -21.38 5.60 25.31
C GLN A 737 -21.16 6.82 24.41
N LYS A 738 -19.91 7.02 23.97
CA LYS A 738 -19.53 8.05 23.00
C LYS A 738 -19.49 7.52 21.56
N GLY A 739 -19.96 6.28 21.38
CA GLY A 739 -20.14 5.63 20.08
C GLY A 739 -18.84 5.17 19.41
N TYR A 740 -17.74 5.12 20.15
CA TYR A 740 -16.49 4.51 19.74
C TYR A 740 -16.46 3.03 20.13
N ASP A 741 -15.57 2.26 19.51
CA ASP A 741 -15.33 0.86 19.84
C ASP A 741 -13.83 0.56 19.98
N PHE A 742 -13.56 -0.65 20.47
CA PHE A 742 -12.25 -1.29 20.43
C PHE A 742 -12.21 -2.32 19.30
N TYR A 743 -11.14 -2.38 18.53
CA TYR A 743 -10.94 -3.44 17.53
C TYR A 743 -10.00 -4.53 18.02
N MET A 744 -10.42 -5.78 17.81
CA MET A 744 -9.53 -6.93 17.79
C MET A 744 -9.99 -7.89 16.70
N GLN A 745 -9.07 -8.65 16.11
CA GLN A 745 -9.44 -9.72 15.21
C GLN A 745 -9.99 -10.90 16.02
N SER A 746 -11.09 -11.49 15.53
CA SER A 746 -11.69 -12.69 16.16
C SER A 746 -10.67 -13.83 16.30
N LEU A 747 -9.74 -14.02 15.34
CA LEU A 747 -8.77 -15.12 15.34
C LEU A 747 -7.65 -15.07 16.41
N GLN A 748 -7.66 -14.12 17.35
CA GLN A 748 -6.61 -13.96 18.37
C GLN A 748 -6.74 -14.90 19.60
N PHE A 749 -7.40 -16.05 19.47
CA PHE A 749 -7.63 -16.96 20.61
C PHE A 749 -6.33 -17.41 21.30
N GLN A 750 -5.26 -17.62 20.53
CA GLN A 750 -3.96 -18.08 21.04
C GLN A 750 -3.40 -17.13 22.10
N SER A 751 -3.51 -15.81 21.88
CA SER A 751 -3.08 -14.80 22.86
C SER A 751 -3.80 -14.98 24.19
N PHE A 752 -5.13 -15.16 24.17
CA PHE A 752 -5.90 -15.37 25.39
C PHE A 752 -5.57 -16.69 26.10
N MET A 753 -5.29 -17.77 25.36
CA MET A 753 -4.83 -19.03 25.95
C MET A 753 -3.47 -18.87 26.63
N TYR A 754 -2.48 -18.38 25.89
CA TYR A 754 -1.11 -18.24 26.38
C TYR A 754 -1.01 -17.26 27.56
N GLN A 755 -1.71 -16.12 27.49
CA GLN A 755 -1.71 -15.13 28.57
C GLN A 755 -2.42 -15.62 29.85
N ASN A 756 -3.29 -16.63 29.75
CA ASN A 756 -3.87 -17.31 30.91
C ASN A 756 -3.09 -18.56 31.35
N GLY A 757 -1.94 -18.84 30.72
CA GLY A 757 -1.04 -19.93 31.10
C GLY A 757 -1.36 -21.28 30.46
N ALA A 758 -2.22 -21.33 29.45
CA ALA A 758 -2.49 -22.55 28.68
C ALA A 758 -1.63 -22.62 27.42
N ASP A 759 -1.06 -23.79 27.14
CA ASP A 759 -0.44 -24.09 25.83
C ASP A 759 -1.43 -24.90 24.96
N LEU A 760 -1.21 -24.91 23.65
CA LEU A 760 -2.15 -25.51 22.71
C LEU A 760 -2.06 -27.04 22.66
N TYR A 761 -0.89 -27.60 22.99
CA TYR A 761 -0.63 -29.03 23.01
C TYR A 761 0.16 -29.44 24.26
N THR A 762 0.07 -30.72 24.61
CA THR A 762 0.93 -31.32 25.64
C THR A 762 2.39 -31.30 25.22
N PRO A 763 3.36 -31.32 26.16
CA PRO A 763 4.80 -31.32 25.82
C PRO A 763 5.24 -32.47 24.92
N ASP A 764 4.52 -33.60 24.95
CA ASP A 764 4.78 -34.74 24.06
C ASP A 764 4.10 -34.63 22.68
N GLY A 765 3.34 -33.55 22.43
CA GLY A 765 2.64 -33.27 21.18
C GLY A 765 1.50 -34.23 20.84
N LEU A 766 1.10 -35.11 21.77
CA LEU A 766 0.15 -36.18 21.50
C LEU A 766 -1.31 -35.82 21.79
N GLN A 767 -1.56 -34.76 22.56
CA GLN A 767 -2.90 -34.31 22.93
C GLN A 767 -2.99 -32.78 22.89
N SER A 768 -4.22 -32.28 22.76
CA SER A 768 -4.56 -30.88 22.98
C SER A 768 -4.29 -30.49 24.44
N GLY A 769 -3.69 -29.31 24.66
CA GLY A 769 -3.50 -28.70 25.98
C GLY A 769 -4.68 -27.83 26.43
N LEU A 770 -5.76 -27.82 25.63
CA LEU A 770 -6.91 -26.93 25.81
C LEU A 770 -8.01 -27.50 26.74
N ASP A 771 -7.75 -28.63 27.41
CA ASP A 771 -8.64 -29.22 28.43
C ASP A 771 -8.43 -28.65 29.84
N SER A 772 -7.45 -27.76 30.02
CA SER A 772 -7.09 -27.17 31.30
C SER A 772 -8.04 -26.04 31.75
N ASP A 773 -8.09 -25.79 33.07
CA ASP A 773 -8.82 -24.63 33.62
C ASP A 773 -8.25 -23.28 33.12
N ALA A 774 -6.94 -23.23 32.87
CA ALA A 774 -6.29 -22.07 32.24
C ALA A 774 -6.82 -21.83 30.82
N ALA A 775 -6.97 -22.90 30.02
CA ALA A 775 -7.52 -22.81 28.67
C ALA A 775 -8.99 -22.40 28.69
N TYR A 776 -9.78 -22.93 29.63
CA TYR A 776 -11.16 -22.48 29.81
C TYR A 776 -11.24 -21.00 30.19
N LYS A 777 -10.37 -20.51 31.08
CA LYS A 777 -10.32 -19.09 31.45
C LYS A 777 -9.97 -18.22 30.25
N GLY A 778 -8.97 -18.61 29.45
CA GLY A 778 -8.61 -17.91 28.21
C GLY A 778 -9.74 -17.91 27.18
N PHE A 779 -10.34 -19.07 26.92
CA PHE A 779 -11.48 -19.21 26.01
C PHE A 779 -12.67 -18.35 26.43
N LYS A 780 -12.99 -18.36 27.73
CA LYS A 780 -14.07 -17.54 28.28
C LYS A 780 -13.75 -16.05 28.15
N GLN A 781 -12.55 -15.61 28.52
CA GLN A 781 -12.14 -14.21 28.39
C GLN A 781 -12.26 -13.74 26.93
N TRP A 782 -11.76 -14.53 25.98
CA TRP A 782 -11.84 -14.25 24.55
C TRP A 782 -13.29 -14.16 24.06
N THR A 783 -14.12 -15.16 24.36
CA THR A 783 -15.53 -15.18 23.92
C THR A 783 -16.38 -14.12 24.62
N ASP A 784 -16.08 -13.73 25.85
CA ASP A 784 -16.74 -12.64 26.57
C ASP A 784 -16.52 -11.29 25.86
N MET A 785 -15.38 -11.06 25.20
CA MET A 785 -15.13 -9.80 24.45
C MET A 785 -16.24 -9.52 23.43
N PHE A 786 -16.69 -10.56 22.74
CA PHE A 786 -17.75 -10.46 21.73
C PHE A 786 -19.15 -10.68 22.33
N SER A 787 -19.32 -11.70 23.18
CA SER A 787 -20.64 -12.10 23.67
C SER A 787 -21.16 -11.23 24.82
N LEU A 788 -20.28 -10.73 25.69
CA LEU A 788 -20.62 -9.91 26.86
C LEU A 788 -20.32 -8.43 26.61
N TYR A 789 -19.10 -8.11 26.16
CA TYR A 789 -18.66 -6.72 26.00
C TYR A 789 -18.97 -6.11 24.63
N GLN A 790 -19.58 -6.89 23.73
CA GLN A 790 -20.13 -6.43 22.44
C GLN A 790 -19.09 -5.74 21.53
N ILE A 791 -17.82 -6.15 21.63
CA ILE A 791 -16.80 -5.76 20.65
C ILE A 791 -17.21 -6.33 19.28
N PRO A 792 -17.10 -5.55 18.19
CA PRO A 792 -17.47 -6.04 16.87
C PRO A 792 -16.59 -7.24 16.45
N SER A 793 -17.24 -8.37 16.14
CA SER A 793 -16.56 -9.59 15.68
C SER A 793 -16.16 -9.55 14.20
N ASN A 794 -16.74 -8.64 13.42
CA ASN A 794 -16.41 -8.43 12.02
C ASN A 794 -16.26 -6.93 11.72
N VAL A 795 -15.02 -6.48 11.50
CA VAL A 795 -14.71 -5.13 11.02
C VAL A 795 -14.03 -5.28 9.66
N PRO A 796 -14.70 -4.95 8.54
CA PRO A 796 -14.15 -5.14 7.20
C PRO A 796 -12.81 -4.45 6.96
N SER A 797 -12.60 -3.28 7.57
CA SER A 797 -11.35 -2.54 7.50
C SER A 797 -11.13 -1.75 8.79
N PHE A 798 -10.25 -2.24 9.67
CA PHE A 798 -9.83 -1.48 10.84
C PHE A 798 -9.04 -0.23 10.44
N TYR A 799 -8.14 -0.35 9.45
CA TYR A 799 -7.41 0.78 8.85
C TYR A 799 -8.33 1.97 8.57
N THR A 800 -9.42 1.73 7.85
CA THR A 800 -10.37 2.78 7.48
C THR A 800 -11.10 3.34 8.70
N ARG A 801 -11.61 2.48 9.59
CA ARG A 801 -12.36 2.94 10.78
C ARG A 801 -11.48 3.70 11.79
N PHE A 802 -10.20 3.33 11.89
CA PHE A 802 -9.19 4.00 12.71
C PHE A 802 -8.81 5.36 12.13
N LYS A 803 -8.53 5.41 10.82
CA LYS A 803 -8.29 6.63 10.05
C LYS A 803 -9.40 7.66 10.26
N MET A 804 -10.63 7.20 10.22
CA MET A 804 -11.81 8.06 10.40
C MET A 804 -12.18 8.31 11.87
N GLY A 805 -11.39 7.80 12.83
CA GLY A 805 -11.61 8.01 14.27
C GLY A 805 -12.80 7.25 14.88
N GLN A 806 -13.52 6.43 14.11
CA GLN A 806 -14.71 5.70 14.57
C GLN A 806 -14.36 4.55 15.52
N ILE A 807 -13.24 3.87 15.25
CA ILE A 807 -12.65 2.90 16.16
C ILE A 807 -11.26 3.44 16.53
N PRO A 808 -11.17 4.30 17.55
CA PRO A 808 -9.97 5.05 17.86
C PRO A 808 -8.90 4.19 18.54
N ILE A 809 -9.17 2.92 18.85
CA ILE A 809 -8.23 2.04 19.52
C ILE A 809 -8.45 0.58 19.11
N GLY A 810 -7.37 -0.18 18.91
CA GLY A 810 -7.47 -1.60 18.62
C GLY A 810 -6.14 -2.28 18.35
N ILE A 811 -6.15 -3.60 18.31
CA ILE A 811 -4.96 -4.40 17.99
C ILE A 811 -4.82 -4.47 16.47
N ALA A 812 -3.68 -3.99 15.98
CA ALA A 812 -3.33 -3.98 14.58
C ALA A 812 -2.16 -4.92 14.30
N ASP A 813 -2.19 -5.54 13.12
CA ASP A 813 -1.06 -6.26 12.57
C ASP A 813 -0.07 -5.31 11.89
N TYR A 814 1.09 -5.84 11.55
CA TYR A 814 2.14 -5.16 10.79
C TYR A 814 1.61 -4.45 9.53
N SER A 815 0.76 -5.12 8.76
CA SER A 815 0.20 -4.58 7.51
C SER A 815 -0.67 -3.36 7.74
N THR A 816 -1.52 -3.38 8.78
CA THR A 816 -2.38 -2.25 9.14
C THR A 816 -1.55 -1.09 9.70
N TYR A 817 -0.56 -1.37 10.53
CA TYR A 817 0.40 -0.37 11.01
C TYR A 817 1.08 0.33 9.82
N LEU A 818 1.62 -0.44 8.87
CA LEU A 818 2.31 0.10 7.71
C LEU A 818 1.37 0.92 6.82
N SER A 819 0.12 0.47 6.68
CA SER A 819 -0.91 1.20 5.93
C SER A 819 -1.23 2.54 6.58
N ILE A 820 -1.44 2.60 7.91
CA ILE A 820 -1.67 3.87 8.61
C ILE A 820 -0.45 4.78 8.50
N ALA A 821 0.74 4.27 8.75
CA ALA A 821 1.97 5.05 8.72
C ALA A 821 2.25 5.68 7.34
N ASN A 822 1.89 5.01 6.24
CA ASN A 822 2.21 5.46 4.88
C ASN A 822 1.03 6.04 4.08
N ALA A 823 -0.20 5.62 4.37
CA ALA A 823 -1.40 5.96 3.57
C ALA A 823 -2.48 6.75 4.35
N ALA A 824 -2.26 7.03 5.64
CA ALA A 824 -3.10 7.91 6.45
C ALA A 824 -2.35 9.16 6.92
N PRO A 825 -1.85 9.99 5.99
CA PRO A 825 -1.03 11.14 6.33
C PRO A 825 -1.71 12.18 7.22
N GLU A 826 -3.02 12.32 7.10
CA GLU A 826 -3.85 13.19 7.95
C GLU A 826 -3.84 12.80 9.43
N LEU A 827 -3.39 11.59 9.76
CA LEU A 827 -3.22 11.16 11.14
C LEU A 827 -1.84 11.45 11.73
N ALA A 828 -0.89 12.01 10.97
CA ALA A 828 0.47 12.22 11.46
C ALA A 828 0.49 12.95 12.83
N GLY A 829 1.13 12.34 13.83
CA GLY A 829 1.17 12.86 15.22
C GLY A 829 -0.12 12.72 16.04
N ARG A 830 -1.22 12.23 15.44
CA ARG A 830 -2.53 12.03 16.08
C ARG A 830 -2.80 10.57 16.48
N TRP A 831 -1.80 9.71 16.38
CA TRP A 831 -1.87 8.32 16.84
C TRP A 831 -0.52 7.85 17.35
N LYS A 832 -0.55 6.79 18.14
CA LYS A 832 0.63 6.09 18.70
C LYS A 832 0.37 4.60 18.79
N ILE A 833 1.42 3.85 19.10
CA ILE A 833 1.35 2.41 19.38
C ILE A 833 1.80 2.07 20.79
N LEU A 834 1.33 0.93 21.30
CA LEU A 834 1.77 0.26 22.52
C LEU A 834 1.85 -1.26 22.31
N PRO A 835 2.51 -2.00 23.20
CA PRO A 835 2.35 -3.46 23.22
C PRO A 835 0.88 -3.85 23.37
N ILE A 836 0.50 -5.02 22.84
CA ILE A 836 -0.89 -5.49 22.97
C ILE A 836 -1.28 -5.62 24.44
N PRO A 837 -2.56 -5.41 24.82
CA PRO A 837 -3.02 -5.63 26.19
C PRO A 837 -2.68 -7.04 26.67
N GLY A 838 -2.22 -7.13 27.92
CA GLY A 838 -1.85 -8.41 28.54
C GLY A 838 -2.76 -8.82 29.68
N THR A 839 -2.52 -10.02 30.21
CA THR A 839 -3.16 -10.53 31.42
C THR A 839 -2.21 -10.44 32.60
N LYS A 840 -2.65 -9.77 33.67
CA LYS A 840 -1.89 -9.65 34.91
C LYS A 840 -1.76 -11.01 35.60
N GLN A 841 -0.52 -11.41 35.88
CA GLN A 841 -0.17 -12.65 36.56
C GLN A 841 -0.14 -12.46 38.08
N ALA A 842 -0.10 -13.58 38.81
CA ALA A 842 -0.08 -13.57 40.28
C ALA A 842 1.17 -12.89 40.88
N ASP A 843 2.29 -12.87 40.14
CA ASP A 843 3.54 -12.20 40.52
C ASP A 843 3.56 -10.70 40.20
N GLY A 844 2.47 -10.17 39.62
CA GLY A 844 2.33 -8.77 39.23
C GLY A 844 2.84 -8.44 37.83
N THR A 845 3.45 -9.39 37.11
CA THR A 845 3.84 -9.20 35.70
C THR A 845 2.60 -9.15 34.80
N VAL A 846 2.72 -8.51 33.64
CA VAL A 846 1.66 -8.47 32.63
C VAL A 846 2.10 -9.34 31.45
N ALA A 847 1.50 -10.52 31.30
CA ALA A 847 1.83 -11.45 30.22
C ALA A 847 1.14 -11.01 28.93
N ARG A 848 1.93 -10.81 27.87
CA ARG A 848 1.46 -10.27 26.56
C ARG A 848 1.66 -11.23 25.40
N TRP A 849 1.66 -12.53 25.69
CA TRP A 849 1.85 -13.56 24.67
C TRP A 849 0.98 -13.31 23.44
N TYR A 850 1.58 -13.37 22.26
CA TYR A 850 0.88 -13.16 20.98
C TYR A 850 1.50 -14.02 19.86
N PRO A 851 0.68 -14.53 18.92
CA PRO A 851 1.13 -15.22 17.71
C PRO A 851 1.45 -14.21 16.60
N GLY A 852 2.06 -14.66 15.51
CA GLY A 852 2.23 -13.83 14.32
C GLY A 852 2.81 -14.58 13.13
N TYR A 853 2.37 -14.15 11.94
CA TYR A 853 2.74 -14.74 10.67
C TYR A 853 4.24 -14.61 10.37
N MET A 854 4.83 -15.66 9.79
CA MET A 854 6.23 -15.70 9.39
C MET A 854 6.41 -16.27 7.98
N THR A 855 7.39 -15.75 7.25
CA THR A 855 7.93 -16.50 6.11
C THR A 855 9.25 -17.13 6.49
N THR A 856 9.66 -18.14 5.74
CA THR A 856 10.78 -19.01 6.08
C THR A 856 11.69 -19.27 4.88
N SER A 857 12.93 -19.63 5.21
CA SER A 857 13.92 -20.16 4.28
C SER A 857 14.16 -21.65 4.59
N VAL A 858 14.08 -22.49 3.56
CA VAL A 858 14.20 -23.95 3.68
C VAL A 858 15.16 -24.54 2.64
N ILE A 859 15.74 -25.70 2.95
CA ILE A 859 16.57 -26.50 2.03
C ILE A 859 15.86 -27.81 1.73
N SER A 860 15.77 -28.18 0.45
CA SER A 860 15.15 -29.44 0.05
C SER A 860 16.03 -30.63 0.39
N GLU A 861 15.46 -31.66 1.01
CA GLU A 861 16.19 -32.88 1.39
C GLU A 861 16.81 -33.60 0.18
N LYS A 862 16.17 -33.51 -0.99
CA LYS A 862 16.64 -34.14 -2.23
C LYS A 862 17.70 -33.32 -2.99
N SER A 863 18.09 -32.14 -2.50
CA SER A 863 19.11 -31.32 -3.16
C SER A 863 20.47 -32.02 -3.15
N GLY A 864 21.16 -31.96 -4.28
CA GLY A 864 22.57 -32.40 -4.38
C GLY A 864 23.58 -31.35 -3.94
N LYS A 865 23.11 -30.17 -3.47
CA LYS A 865 23.92 -28.97 -3.16
C LYS A 865 23.64 -28.45 -1.74
N GLN A 866 23.40 -29.34 -0.79
CA GLN A 866 22.98 -28.95 0.57
C GLN A 866 24.01 -28.06 1.28
N ASP A 867 25.31 -28.27 1.05
CA ASP A 867 26.38 -27.45 1.65
C ASP A 867 26.40 -26.02 1.08
N GLU A 868 26.24 -25.87 -0.23
CA GLU A 868 26.12 -24.57 -0.90
C GLU A 868 24.82 -23.86 -0.51
N ALA A 869 23.71 -24.61 -0.47
CA ALA A 869 22.41 -24.13 0.00
C ALA A 869 22.50 -23.62 1.44
N TRP A 870 23.19 -24.34 2.32
CA TRP A 870 23.37 -23.93 3.71
C TRP A 870 24.20 -22.65 3.83
N LYS A 871 25.31 -22.53 3.10
CA LYS A 871 26.09 -21.28 3.04
C LYS A 871 25.22 -20.11 2.56
N PHE A 872 24.37 -20.35 1.58
CA PHE A 872 23.43 -19.36 1.08
C PHE A 872 22.41 -18.96 2.14
N LEU A 873 21.77 -19.89 2.85
CA LEU A 873 20.82 -19.55 3.93
C LEU A 873 21.50 -18.78 5.07
N GLN A 874 22.71 -19.17 5.49
CA GLN A 874 23.46 -18.45 6.52
C GLN A 874 23.76 -17.01 6.08
N TRP A 875 24.17 -16.82 4.84
CA TRP A 875 24.39 -15.49 4.27
C TRP A 875 23.09 -14.69 4.17
N TRP A 876 22.05 -15.28 3.60
CA TRP A 876 20.77 -14.63 3.34
C TRP A 876 20.13 -14.13 4.62
N THR A 877 20.11 -14.97 5.65
CA THR A 877 19.49 -14.67 6.95
C THR A 877 20.38 -13.88 7.92
N SER A 878 21.63 -13.58 7.52
CA SER A 878 22.56 -12.81 8.36
C SER A 878 22.08 -11.37 8.60
N ALA A 879 22.51 -10.77 9.71
CA ALA A 879 22.11 -9.43 10.08
C ALA A 879 22.54 -8.39 9.03
N GLU A 880 23.75 -8.53 8.48
CA GLU A 880 24.29 -7.64 7.44
C GLU A 880 23.43 -7.70 6.17
N THR A 881 23.17 -8.90 5.65
CA THR A 881 22.40 -9.08 4.41
C THR A 881 20.96 -8.64 4.58
N GLN A 882 20.30 -8.99 5.68
CA GLN A 882 18.91 -8.62 5.93
C GLN A 882 18.74 -7.11 6.15
N ALA A 883 19.68 -6.44 6.82
CA ALA A 883 19.64 -4.98 6.97
C ALA A 883 19.85 -4.27 5.63
N ARG A 884 20.82 -4.75 4.83
CA ARG A 884 21.08 -4.22 3.49
C ARG A 884 19.86 -4.40 2.58
N PHE A 885 19.38 -5.63 2.45
CA PHE A 885 18.25 -5.95 1.60
C PHE A 885 17.00 -5.19 2.03
N GLY A 886 16.71 -5.09 3.34
CA GLY A 886 15.54 -4.34 3.80
C GLY A 886 15.60 -2.84 3.49
N ASN A 887 16.78 -2.21 3.58
CA ASN A 887 16.98 -0.82 3.17
C ASN A 887 16.88 -0.66 1.65
N GLU A 888 17.43 -1.59 0.87
CA GLU A 888 17.34 -1.58 -0.60
C GLU A 888 15.89 -1.77 -1.07
N VAL A 889 15.13 -2.68 -0.45
CA VAL A 889 13.70 -2.88 -0.74
C VAL A 889 12.93 -1.59 -0.52
N GLU A 890 13.12 -0.92 0.62
CA GLU A 890 12.41 0.33 0.91
C GLU A 890 12.86 1.47 -0.01
N ALA A 891 14.15 1.55 -0.33
CA ALA A 891 14.68 2.54 -1.26
C ALA A 891 14.15 2.34 -2.69
N VAL A 892 14.02 1.10 -3.16
CA VAL A 892 13.63 0.80 -4.55
C VAL A 892 12.11 0.72 -4.73
N LEU A 893 11.39 0.11 -3.77
CA LEU A 893 9.95 -0.14 -3.86
C LEU A 893 9.11 0.88 -3.07
N GLY A 894 9.73 1.63 -2.18
CA GLY A 894 9.09 2.62 -1.32
C GLY A 894 8.72 2.08 0.07
N SER A 895 8.41 2.99 0.99
CA SER A 895 8.12 2.69 2.41
C SER A 895 6.90 1.79 2.63
N LYS A 896 6.01 1.66 1.64
CA LYS A 896 4.87 0.73 1.64
C LYS A 896 5.29 -0.75 1.54
N TYR A 897 6.54 -1.03 1.15
CA TYR A 897 7.09 -2.38 0.96
C TYR A 897 8.17 -2.73 2.00
N ARG A 898 8.22 -2.01 3.13
CA ARG A 898 9.23 -2.22 4.17
C ARG A 898 9.41 -3.71 4.49
N TRP A 899 10.66 -4.15 4.54
CA TRP A 899 11.00 -5.54 4.81
C TRP A 899 10.92 -5.83 6.31
N VAL A 900 10.10 -6.79 6.73
CA VAL A 900 9.89 -7.13 8.16
C VAL A 900 10.74 -8.32 8.58
N THR A 901 12.07 -8.17 8.49
CA THR A 901 13.01 -9.26 8.77
C THR A 901 12.81 -9.89 10.16
N ALA A 902 12.93 -11.21 10.22
CA ALA A 902 12.91 -11.97 11.47
C ALA A 902 14.22 -11.83 12.26
N ASN A 903 15.32 -11.46 11.60
CA ASN A 903 16.61 -11.21 12.25
C ASN A 903 16.53 -9.91 13.08
N TRP A 904 16.62 -10.02 14.41
CA TRP A 904 16.41 -8.86 15.29
C TRP A 904 17.48 -7.77 15.14
N GLU A 905 18.74 -8.17 14.93
CA GLU A 905 19.83 -7.21 14.74
C GLU A 905 19.68 -6.43 13.43
N ALA A 906 19.22 -7.09 12.36
CA ALA A 906 18.88 -6.42 11.11
C ALA A 906 17.65 -5.52 11.27
N PHE A 907 16.61 -6.00 11.96
CA PHE A 907 15.36 -5.27 12.14
C PHE A 907 15.58 -3.88 12.75
N LYS A 908 16.47 -3.78 13.75
CA LYS A 908 16.83 -2.51 14.41
C LYS A 908 17.55 -1.51 13.51
N GLN A 909 18.12 -1.97 12.38
CA GLN A 909 18.86 -1.14 11.42
C GLN A 909 17.98 -0.66 10.26
N LEU A 910 16.71 -1.06 10.22
CA LEU A 910 15.73 -0.57 9.25
C LEU A 910 15.10 0.74 9.73
N PRO A 911 14.52 1.57 8.84
CA PRO A 911 14.12 2.94 9.13
C PRO A 911 12.77 3.03 9.90
N TRP A 912 12.77 2.52 11.13
CA TRP A 912 11.68 2.68 12.10
C TRP A 912 11.82 4.00 12.87
N SER A 913 10.71 4.60 13.28
CA SER A 913 10.78 5.66 14.29
C SER A 913 11.34 5.06 15.59
N ARG A 914 12.10 5.85 16.35
CA ARG A 914 12.71 5.38 17.60
C ARG A 914 11.67 4.95 18.64
N GLU A 915 10.53 5.66 18.69
CA GLU A 915 9.43 5.34 19.59
C GLU A 915 8.77 4.01 19.20
N ASP A 916 8.48 3.82 17.91
CA ASP A 916 7.82 2.60 17.44
C ASP A 916 8.73 1.38 17.58
N LEU A 917 10.04 1.53 17.28
CA LEU A 917 11.01 0.45 17.43
C LEU A 917 11.08 -0.05 18.89
N ALA A 918 11.00 0.85 19.87
CA ALA A 918 11.01 0.48 21.28
C ALA A 918 9.75 -0.32 21.66
N VAL A 919 8.58 0.11 21.19
CA VAL A 919 7.31 -0.61 21.41
C VAL A 919 7.32 -1.98 20.73
N ILE A 920 7.75 -2.06 19.47
CA ILE A 920 7.84 -3.30 18.72
C ILE A 920 8.82 -4.26 19.39
N GLY A 921 9.96 -3.76 19.87
CA GLY A 921 10.94 -4.55 20.62
C GLY A 921 10.37 -5.13 21.91
N GLU A 922 9.58 -4.34 22.66
CA GLU A 922 8.88 -4.87 23.83
C GLU A 922 7.83 -5.91 23.46
N SER A 923 6.99 -5.66 22.45
CA SER A 923 6.03 -6.65 21.95
C SER A 923 6.73 -7.95 21.60
N ARG A 924 7.78 -7.89 20.76
CA ARG A 924 8.50 -9.05 20.25
C ARG A 924 9.02 -10.00 21.34
N LYS A 925 9.33 -9.54 22.56
CA LYS A 925 9.72 -10.43 23.67
C LYS A 925 8.66 -11.47 24.02
N TRP A 926 7.40 -11.15 23.73
CA TRP A 926 6.23 -11.97 24.03
C TRP A 926 5.71 -12.75 22.82
N PHE A 927 6.46 -12.80 21.72
CA PHE A 927 6.08 -13.60 20.57
C PHE A 927 6.05 -15.09 20.95
N LYS A 928 4.98 -15.79 20.58
CA LYS A 928 4.83 -17.23 20.75
C LYS A 928 3.88 -17.80 19.72
N GLU A 929 4.43 -18.50 18.74
CA GLU A 929 3.64 -19.18 17.72
C GLU A 929 3.27 -20.62 18.13
N MET A 930 2.20 -21.16 17.54
CA MET A 930 1.78 -22.54 17.68
C MET A 930 2.82 -23.51 17.09
N PRO A 931 3.15 -24.62 17.79
CA PRO A 931 4.01 -25.65 17.24
C PRO A 931 3.23 -26.49 16.22
N ILE A 932 3.94 -27.05 15.24
CA ILE A 932 3.35 -27.89 14.19
C ILE A 932 3.42 -29.36 14.62
N VAL A 933 2.25 -29.94 14.95
CA VAL A 933 2.09 -31.36 15.30
C VAL A 933 1.16 -32.08 14.31
N PRO A 934 1.22 -33.41 14.13
CA PRO A 934 0.33 -34.11 13.21
C PRO A 934 -1.15 -33.86 13.53
N GLY A 935 -1.84 -33.15 12.63
CA GLY A 935 -3.26 -32.78 12.79
C GLY A 935 -3.51 -31.37 13.35
N TYR A 936 -2.47 -30.53 13.50
CA TYR A 936 -2.55 -29.19 14.09
C TYR A 936 -3.67 -28.31 13.50
N TYR A 937 -3.89 -28.38 12.18
CA TYR A 937 -4.89 -27.60 11.44
C TYR A 937 -6.32 -27.72 12.00
N MET A 938 -6.62 -28.82 12.71
CA MET A 938 -7.93 -29.02 13.34
C MET A 938 -8.13 -28.12 14.56
N THR A 939 -7.05 -27.68 15.22
CA THR A 939 -7.09 -26.88 16.44
C THR A 939 -7.72 -25.51 16.18
N SER A 940 -7.14 -24.72 15.28
CA SER A 940 -7.68 -23.41 14.92
C SER A 940 -9.10 -23.50 14.38
N ARG A 941 -9.41 -24.54 13.59
CA ARG A 941 -10.75 -24.77 13.03
C ARG A 941 -11.79 -25.03 14.11
N MET A 942 -11.55 -25.98 15.01
CA MET A 942 -12.53 -26.37 16.03
C MET A 942 -12.70 -25.29 17.09
N ILE A 943 -11.64 -24.56 17.44
CA ILE A 943 -11.74 -23.44 18.39
C ILE A 943 -12.52 -22.27 17.78
N THR A 944 -12.32 -21.96 16.49
CA THR A 944 -13.13 -20.95 15.79
C THR A 944 -14.59 -21.37 15.68
N ASP A 945 -14.87 -22.65 15.43
CA ASP A 945 -16.24 -23.15 15.41
C ASP A 945 -16.89 -23.10 16.80
N ALA A 946 -16.14 -23.39 17.87
CA ALA A 946 -16.61 -23.25 19.25
C ALA A 946 -16.91 -21.78 19.62
N GLU A 947 -16.07 -20.83 19.19
CA GLU A 947 -16.35 -19.40 19.38
C GLU A 947 -17.66 -19.00 18.71
N LYS A 948 -17.91 -19.41 17.46
CA LYS A 948 -19.18 -19.15 16.79
C LYS A 948 -20.38 -19.73 17.54
N GLN A 949 -20.23 -20.93 18.13
CA GLN A 949 -21.30 -21.51 18.96
C GLN A 949 -21.59 -20.64 20.20
N VAL A 950 -20.57 -20.08 20.84
CA VAL A 950 -20.74 -19.21 22.00
C VAL A 950 -21.29 -17.85 21.60
N VAL A 951 -20.67 -17.20 20.62
CA VAL A 951 -20.94 -15.79 20.27
C VAL A 951 -22.26 -15.67 19.50
N LEU A 952 -22.49 -16.53 18.50
CA LEU A 952 -23.67 -16.47 17.63
C LEU A 952 -24.82 -17.34 18.15
N ALA A 953 -24.53 -18.60 18.52
CA ALA A 953 -25.56 -19.54 18.96
C ALA A 953 -25.83 -19.49 20.49
N LYS A 954 -25.13 -18.62 21.24
CA LYS A 954 -25.30 -18.42 22.68
C LYS A 954 -25.18 -19.70 23.50
N GLN A 955 -24.34 -20.64 23.06
CA GLN A 955 -24.07 -21.89 23.78
C GLN A 955 -23.14 -21.67 24.98
N ASN A 956 -23.09 -22.66 25.88
CA ASN A 956 -22.22 -22.62 27.04
C ASN A 956 -20.74 -22.69 26.63
N PRO A 957 -19.88 -21.74 27.05
CA PRO A 957 -18.47 -21.74 26.67
C PRO A 957 -17.70 -23.00 27.05
N ARG A 958 -18.03 -23.64 28.18
CA ARG A 958 -17.34 -24.85 28.64
C ARG A 958 -17.69 -26.04 27.75
N GLU A 959 -18.97 -26.25 27.50
CA GLU A 959 -19.45 -27.34 26.65
C GLU A 959 -18.92 -27.21 25.21
N SER A 960 -18.95 -26.00 24.65
CA SER A 960 -18.43 -25.74 23.30
C SER A 960 -16.92 -26.02 23.22
N LEU A 961 -16.13 -25.62 24.22
CA LEU A 961 -14.70 -25.91 24.28
C LEU A 961 -14.42 -27.41 24.44
N GLU A 962 -15.08 -28.09 25.39
CA GLU A 962 -14.88 -29.52 25.64
C GLU A 962 -15.18 -30.36 24.39
N LYS A 963 -16.24 -30.01 23.65
CA LYS A 963 -16.55 -30.63 22.36
C LYS A 963 -15.46 -30.40 21.32
N ALA A 964 -14.98 -29.16 21.18
CA ALA A 964 -13.89 -28.84 20.26
C ALA A 964 -12.62 -29.61 20.62
N VAL A 965 -12.27 -29.72 21.90
CA VAL A 965 -11.10 -30.48 22.38
C VAL A 965 -11.22 -31.96 22.03
N ALA A 966 -12.39 -32.56 22.18
CA ALA A 966 -12.62 -33.95 21.78
C ALA A 966 -12.42 -34.16 20.27
N ASP A 967 -12.90 -33.20 19.45
CA ASP A 967 -12.75 -33.24 17.99
C ASP A 967 -11.30 -33.06 17.55
N ILE A 968 -10.57 -32.16 18.21
CA ILE A 968 -9.14 -31.95 18.00
C ILE A 968 -8.38 -33.24 18.32
N ASN A 969 -8.54 -33.78 19.53
CA ASN A 969 -7.83 -34.99 19.96
C ASN A 969 -8.08 -36.19 19.04
N ARG A 970 -9.30 -36.32 18.53
CA ARG A 970 -9.65 -37.37 17.56
C ARG A 970 -8.88 -37.22 16.24
N GLU A 971 -8.74 -36.01 15.72
CA GLU A 971 -7.97 -35.79 14.49
C GLU A 971 -6.46 -35.92 14.73
N LEU A 972 -5.95 -35.43 15.87
CA LEU A 972 -4.56 -35.63 16.28
C LEU A 972 -4.23 -37.12 16.34
N GLU A 973 -5.07 -37.93 16.99
CA GLU A 973 -4.86 -39.39 17.07
C GLU A 973 -4.85 -40.04 15.68
N ARG A 974 -5.79 -39.65 14.81
CA ARG A 974 -5.86 -40.17 13.44
C ARG A 974 -4.57 -39.87 12.66
N LYS A 975 -4.05 -38.65 12.78
CA LYS A 975 -2.78 -38.26 12.14
C LYS A 975 -1.57 -38.90 12.79
N GLN A 976 -1.55 -39.05 14.11
CA GLN A 976 -0.48 -39.77 14.81
C GLN A 976 -0.33 -41.21 14.33
N ARG A 977 -1.43 -41.91 13.98
CA ARG A 977 -1.37 -43.24 13.34
C ARG A 977 -0.78 -43.17 11.92
N GLU A 978 -1.19 -42.19 11.12
CA GLU A 978 -0.66 -41.95 9.76
C GLU A 978 0.86 -41.68 9.77
N PHE A 979 1.35 -40.97 10.80
CA PHE A 979 2.76 -40.64 10.98
C PHE A 979 3.54 -41.65 11.86
N GLY A 980 2.92 -42.78 12.25
CA GLY A 980 3.60 -43.84 13.00
C GLY A 980 3.97 -43.50 14.45
N LEU A 981 3.39 -42.43 15.03
CA LEU A 981 3.52 -42.09 16.45
C LEU A 981 2.65 -43.01 17.32
N ARG A 982 1.60 -43.60 16.74
CA ARG A 982 0.74 -44.63 17.34
C ARG A 982 0.56 -45.82 16.40
N ASP A 983 0.30 -46.99 16.97
CA ASP A 983 -0.16 -48.15 16.20
C ASP A 983 -1.69 -48.14 15.96
N ASP A 984 -2.19 -49.11 15.19
CA ASP A 984 -3.62 -49.24 14.87
C ASP A 984 -4.50 -49.50 16.11
N SER A 985 -3.93 -49.94 17.23
CA SER A 985 -4.63 -50.10 18.51
C SER A 985 -4.68 -48.80 19.34
N GLY A 986 -4.00 -47.74 18.88
CA GLY A 986 -3.89 -46.45 19.57
C GLY A 986 -2.76 -46.40 20.59
N LYS A 987 -1.91 -47.43 20.69
CA LYS A 987 -0.76 -47.45 21.61
C LYS A 987 0.30 -46.47 21.11
N VAL A 988 0.82 -45.64 22.01
CA VAL A 988 1.93 -44.71 21.73
C VAL A 988 3.21 -45.49 21.45
N LEU A 989 3.78 -45.26 20.26
CA LEU A 989 5.06 -45.80 19.84
C LEU A 989 6.19 -44.79 20.06
N LYS A 990 5.90 -43.51 19.84
CA LYS A 990 6.86 -42.42 19.91
C LYS A 990 6.20 -41.14 20.43
N LYS A 991 6.94 -40.40 21.26
CA LYS A 991 6.57 -39.06 21.73
C LYS A 991 7.34 -38.02 20.95
N LEU A 992 6.75 -36.84 20.76
CA LEU A 992 7.46 -35.68 20.22
C LEU A 992 8.10 -34.90 21.38
N ASP A 993 9.02 -34.01 21.05
CA ASP A 993 9.57 -33.00 21.96
C ASP A 993 9.09 -31.64 21.49
N VAL A 994 7.94 -31.18 22.00
CA VAL A 994 7.38 -29.89 21.60
C VAL A 994 8.07 -28.79 22.43
N PRO A 995 8.78 -27.82 21.81
CA PRO A 995 9.45 -26.78 22.57
C PRO A 995 8.48 -25.98 23.45
N GLN A 996 8.82 -25.84 24.72
CA GLN A 996 8.01 -25.15 25.72
C GLN A 996 8.56 -23.73 25.95
N ILE A 997 7.77 -22.72 25.60
CA ILE A 997 8.11 -21.30 25.83
C ILE A 997 7.32 -20.81 27.03
N THR A 998 8.01 -20.59 28.15
CA THR A 998 7.40 -20.25 29.45
C THR A 998 7.80 -18.86 29.97
N GLU A 999 8.89 -18.28 29.45
CA GLU A 999 9.37 -16.94 29.82
C GLU A 999 9.53 -16.05 28.58
N PRO A 1000 9.26 -14.74 28.68
CA PRO A 1000 9.50 -13.81 27.58
C PRO A 1000 10.99 -13.78 27.21
N TRP A 1001 11.27 -13.58 25.92
CA TRP A 1001 12.63 -13.58 25.40
C TRP A 1001 13.48 -12.46 26.04
N LYS A 1002 14.71 -12.81 26.43
CA LYS A 1002 15.72 -11.90 26.97
C LYS A 1002 16.82 -11.83 25.93
N GLU A 1003 17.04 -10.67 25.30
CA GLU A 1003 17.99 -10.50 24.18
C GLU A 1003 19.42 -11.04 24.44
N ALA A 1004 19.83 -11.17 25.71
CA ALA A 1004 21.12 -11.71 26.13
C ALA A 1004 21.16 -13.25 26.28
N ALA A 1005 20.07 -13.97 26.04
CA ALA A 1005 19.97 -15.42 26.15
C ALA A 1005 19.57 -16.04 24.80
N PRO A 1006 20.38 -16.96 24.25
CA PRO A 1006 20.08 -17.66 23.01
C PRO A 1006 18.87 -18.59 23.14
#